data_AF-A0A068S2Q7-F1
#
_entry.id   AF-A0A068S2Q7-F1
#
_cell.length_a   1.000
_cell.length_b   1.000
_cell.length_c   1.000
_cell.angle_alpha   90.00
_cell.angle_beta   90.00
_cell.angle_gamma   90.00
#
_symmetry.space_group_name_H-M   'P 1'
#
loop_
_entity.id
_entity.type
_entity.pdbx_description
1 polymer ?
#
loop_
_entity_poly.entity_id
_entity_poly.type
_entity_poly.pdbx_seq_one_letter_code
_entity_poly.pdbx_strand_id
1 'polypeptide(L)'
;MPQSPFMPRQHGSRLPFHQQKTSHGNRIAFNKRWILRCTVIFVFVFMVIRQWTSTSSMLSRYGRARGDLDNTYLAELSVARNVKVSPPQAERIPKIVHFIHGLRGPEPTLDLIHYLAIKAAHDVVRPETIYLHYHYMPVGEMFERVRPMVTLRQVPLVENIFGRPVSHYAHRADIVRLEALMEFGGIYFDLDLFALKPVDHLLDQEFVMGQEGVDGSSGLCNAMMMAKPNARFLQRYYATYSSFDSSQWNYHSVVLPAKLAPHFKDEITVLDYKAFFWPLWDSVGLRTLYLEKTYDFSDNLGIHIWESPSNKHLMQGVTEETMLNVDNSLYCILRPFVLNGRPDPRPNACRILAYSNRHDMMIGHWSLDPDAVTQDINPMRADDDSGNDLAGLIRNSDHDGDGIHTTGRDSYIFMPMPTETVMDSMSVSWWMKTETNKENGTAMVIQTDRVKLYVRTESIHEHRSSKPGREPISLGVGTVKLENDWTWQDDPELLVHATQYPINQDDSYHHFVLVVDRNNTRHSMDPPLALYMDGHVIASNHAWEIPVVYNTTVRGVWFGSSEPERSNYQDPWDTRPSLDAWYRDIRIWERALSTEEVLYWASQKPKLSLPSTPAPEPEKQQQEEASTLPDAKWVDEEGEVIVVQDTMEQQGNQDNPSWNEEETHSNLK
;
A
#
# COMPACT_ATOMS: atom_id res chain seq x y z
N MET A 1 -0.34 82.96 6.71
CA MET A 1 1.04 83.40 6.36
C MET A 1 2.01 82.83 7.38
N PRO A 2 3.32 82.72 7.09
CA PRO A 2 4.01 82.95 5.81
C PRO A 2 4.58 81.63 5.22
N GLN A 3 5.20 81.58 4.03
CA GLN A 3 4.93 82.21 2.73
C GLN A 3 5.84 81.57 1.68
N SER A 4 5.35 81.36 0.45
CA SER A 4 6.22 81.08 -0.70
C SER A 4 6.73 82.38 -1.32
N PRO A 5 8.03 82.47 -1.66
CA PRO A 5 8.45 83.05 -2.94
C PRO A 5 9.66 82.32 -3.57
N PHE A 6 9.99 82.40 -4.86
CA PHE A 6 9.34 82.96 -6.06
C PHE A 6 9.92 82.26 -7.32
N MET A 7 9.38 82.55 -8.51
CA MET A 7 9.95 82.14 -9.82
C MET A 7 10.69 83.33 -10.49
N PRO A 8 11.53 83.10 -11.51
CA PRO A 8 11.10 83.55 -12.86
C PRO A 8 11.54 82.64 -14.04
N ARG A 9 11.03 82.97 -15.24
CA ARG A 9 11.23 82.28 -16.53
C ARG A 9 12.24 83.02 -17.43
N GLN A 10 12.82 82.33 -18.42
CA GLN A 10 12.83 82.71 -19.86
C GLN A 10 12.95 81.41 -20.71
N HIS A 11 12.03 81.09 -21.62
CA HIS A 11 11.84 81.57 -23.01
C HIS A 11 12.86 81.04 -24.04
N GLY A 12 12.37 80.24 -24.99
CA GLY A 12 13.04 79.83 -26.22
C GLY A 12 12.03 79.08 -27.13
N SER A 13 11.79 79.56 -28.34
CA SER A 13 10.69 79.09 -29.21
C SER A 13 11.13 78.84 -30.65
N ARG A 14 10.50 77.84 -31.31
CA ARG A 14 10.16 77.84 -32.75
C ARG A 14 9.40 76.56 -33.18
N LEU A 15 8.32 76.78 -33.93
CA LEU A 15 7.70 75.86 -34.91
C LEU A 15 7.58 76.66 -36.23
N PRO A 16 7.62 76.02 -37.41
CA PRO A 16 6.39 75.67 -38.16
C PRO A 16 6.29 74.15 -38.46
N PHE A 17 5.12 73.50 -38.58
CA PHE A 17 4.15 73.46 -39.71
C PHE A 17 4.79 72.97 -41.04
N HIS A 18 4.23 72.06 -41.85
CA HIS A 18 2.89 71.40 -41.94
C HIS A 18 3.01 70.11 -42.85
N GLN A 19 2.03 69.30 -43.33
CA GLN A 19 0.54 69.23 -43.33
C GLN A 19 0.03 67.80 -43.74
N GLN A 20 -1.07 67.27 -43.15
CA GLN A 20 -1.94 66.14 -43.64
C GLN A 20 -1.31 64.71 -43.78
N LYS A 21 -2.04 63.56 -43.84
CA LYS A 21 -3.49 63.24 -43.84
C LYS A 21 -3.83 61.82 -43.28
N THR A 22 -4.87 61.75 -42.44
CA THR A 22 -5.85 60.66 -42.15
C THR A 22 -5.68 59.17 -42.60
N SER A 23 -5.61 58.25 -41.63
CA SER A 23 -6.49 57.06 -41.42
C SER A 23 -6.10 56.37 -40.08
N HIS A 24 -6.96 56.10 -39.08
CA HIS A 24 -8.05 55.12 -38.95
C HIS A 24 -7.67 53.65 -39.23
N GLY A 25 -7.52 52.84 -38.17
CA GLY A 25 -7.22 51.39 -38.27
C GLY A 25 -6.77 50.70 -36.98
N ASN A 26 -7.52 50.77 -35.87
CA ASN A 26 -7.16 50.06 -34.63
C ASN A 26 -7.17 48.54 -34.79
N ARG A 27 -6.00 47.89 -34.78
CA ARG A 27 -5.85 46.44 -34.55
C ARG A 27 -5.42 46.19 -33.10
N ILE A 28 -6.31 45.64 -32.29
CA ILE A 28 -5.96 45.13 -30.96
C ILE A 28 -5.17 43.83 -31.15
N ALA A 29 -3.85 43.90 -30.93
CA ALA A 29 -2.98 42.73 -30.96
C ALA A 29 -3.17 41.88 -29.69
N PHE A 30 -4.04 40.86 -29.77
CA PHE A 30 -4.25 39.91 -28.68
C PHE A 30 -2.95 39.16 -28.35
N ASN A 31 -2.34 39.51 -27.22
CA ASN A 31 -1.07 38.94 -26.79
C ASN A 31 -1.30 37.53 -26.21
N LYS A 32 -0.93 36.48 -26.97
CA LYS A 32 -1.13 35.06 -26.58
C LYS A 32 -0.62 34.72 -25.17
N ARG A 33 0.43 35.40 -24.68
CA ARG A 33 0.96 35.21 -23.31
C ARG A 33 0.00 35.66 -22.20
N TRP A 34 -0.93 36.57 -22.47
CA TRP A 34 -1.98 36.95 -21.51
C TRP A 34 -3.10 35.90 -21.47
N ILE A 35 -3.54 35.37 -22.61
CA ILE A 35 -4.55 34.30 -22.66
C ILE A 35 -4.04 33.09 -21.86
N LEU A 36 -2.81 32.62 -22.13
CA LEU A 36 -2.24 31.46 -21.43
C LEU A 36 -2.16 31.67 -19.91
N ARG A 37 -1.80 32.88 -19.45
CA ARG A 37 -1.80 33.22 -18.01
C ARG A 37 -3.21 33.23 -17.42
N CYS A 38 -4.19 33.81 -18.11
CA CYS A 38 -5.59 33.78 -17.67
C CYS A 38 -6.14 32.35 -17.64
N THR A 39 -5.80 31.49 -18.60
CA THR A 39 -6.20 30.08 -18.62
C THR A 39 -5.57 29.30 -17.46
N VAL A 40 -4.26 29.45 -17.20
CA VAL A 40 -3.60 28.82 -16.05
C VAL A 40 -4.23 29.30 -14.73
N ILE A 41 -4.51 30.60 -14.58
CA ILE A 41 -5.20 31.13 -13.40
C ILE A 41 -6.63 30.56 -13.30
N PHE A 42 -7.38 30.43 -14.40
CA PHE A 42 -8.72 29.83 -14.37
C PHE A 42 -8.69 28.33 -14.02
N VAL A 43 -7.72 27.57 -14.53
CA VAL A 43 -7.54 26.16 -14.18
C VAL A 43 -7.13 26.01 -12.72
N PHE A 44 -6.21 26.85 -12.22
CA PHE A 44 -5.80 26.84 -10.82
C PHE A 44 -6.95 27.25 -9.88
N VAL A 45 -7.71 28.29 -10.21
CA VAL A 45 -8.91 28.70 -9.45
C VAL A 45 -10.00 27.63 -9.52
N PHE A 46 -10.19 26.96 -10.66
CA PHE A 46 -11.14 25.86 -10.78
C PHE A 46 -10.71 24.62 -9.97
N MET A 47 -9.41 24.30 -9.96
CA MET A 47 -8.84 23.25 -9.10
C MET A 47 -9.01 23.60 -7.62
N VAL A 48 -8.67 24.82 -7.20
CA VAL A 48 -8.87 25.29 -5.82
C VAL A 48 -10.34 25.28 -5.43
N ILE A 49 -11.27 25.71 -6.30
CA ILE A 49 -12.73 25.63 -6.04
C ILE A 49 -13.21 24.17 -5.99
N ARG A 50 -12.69 23.27 -6.82
CA ARG A 50 -13.03 21.84 -6.78
C ARG A 50 -12.49 21.16 -5.52
N GLN A 51 -11.29 21.54 -5.08
CA GLN A 51 -10.65 21.05 -3.87
C GLN A 51 -11.32 21.62 -2.61
N TRP A 52 -11.78 22.88 -2.65
CA TRP A 52 -12.53 23.51 -1.57
C TRP A 52 -13.97 23.00 -1.48
N THR A 53 -14.60 22.62 -2.59
CA THR A 53 -15.91 21.93 -2.56
C THR A 53 -15.80 20.45 -2.16
N SER A 54 -14.70 19.75 -2.47
CA SER A 54 -14.47 18.40 -1.92
C SER A 54 -14.19 18.42 -0.42
N THR A 55 -13.32 19.30 0.08
CA THR A 55 -13.09 19.43 1.54
C THR A 55 -14.31 19.96 2.28
N SER A 56 -15.04 20.95 1.74
CA SER A 56 -16.27 21.44 2.38
C SER A 56 -17.39 20.39 2.42
N SER A 57 -17.48 19.49 1.43
CA SER A 57 -18.45 18.38 1.45
C SER A 57 -18.04 17.22 2.35
N MET A 58 -16.74 16.98 2.57
CA MET A 58 -16.23 16.10 3.63
C MET A 58 -16.51 16.68 5.03
N LEU A 59 -16.09 17.93 5.29
CA LEU A 59 -16.21 18.58 6.60
C LEU A 59 -17.67 18.79 7.02
N SER A 60 -18.57 19.07 6.06
CA SER A 60 -20.01 19.12 6.31
C SER A 60 -20.59 17.75 6.74
N ARG A 61 -20.06 16.64 6.22
CA ARG A 61 -20.49 15.28 6.60
C ARG A 61 -19.97 14.83 7.95
N TYR A 62 -18.68 15.04 8.26
CA TYR A 62 -18.10 14.63 9.54
C TYR A 62 -18.69 15.39 10.75
N GLY A 63 -19.20 16.62 10.55
CA GLY A 63 -19.82 17.42 11.60
C GLY A 63 -21.24 17.00 12.03
N ARG A 64 -21.89 16.03 11.36
CA ARG A 64 -23.29 15.62 11.66
C ARG A 64 -23.52 14.10 11.63
N ALA A 65 -22.74 13.35 12.40
CA ALA A 65 -22.94 11.91 12.61
C ALA A 65 -23.55 11.57 14.00
N ARG A 66 -24.36 12.47 14.59
CA ARG A 66 -24.91 12.26 15.95
C ARG A 66 -26.36 12.74 16.12
N GLY A 67 -27.31 11.87 15.78
CA GLY A 67 -28.66 11.88 16.34
C GLY A 67 -29.80 12.52 15.53
N ASP A 68 -29.53 13.19 14.40
CA ASP A 68 -30.60 13.72 13.56
C ASP A 68 -31.17 12.66 12.60
N LEU A 69 -32.40 12.20 12.89
CA LEU A 69 -33.28 11.51 11.95
C LEU A 69 -33.85 12.51 10.93
N ASP A 70 -32.97 13.15 10.15
CA ASP A 70 -33.39 14.14 9.16
C ASP A 70 -34.19 13.46 8.04
N ASN A 71 -35.47 13.83 7.96
CA ASN A 71 -36.54 13.06 7.31
C ASN A 71 -36.57 13.30 5.79
N THR A 72 -35.38 13.20 5.18
CA THR A 72 -35.18 13.28 3.73
C THR A 72 -35.88 12.12 3.04
N TYR A 73 -36.78 12.44 2.11
CA TYR A 73 -37.59 11.45 1.40
C TYR A 73 -36.71 10.57 0.50
N LEU A 74 -36.34 9.39 1.03
CA LEU A 74 -35.58 8.37 0.29
C LEU A 74 -36.49 7.77 -0.80
N ALA A 75 -36.39 8.30 -2.03
CA ALA A 75 -37.26 7.91 -3.14
C ALA A 75 -37.14 6.41 -3.46
N GLU A 76 -35.95 5.84 -3.27
CA GLU A 76 -35.60 4.43 -3.39
C GLU A 76 -36.38 3.56 -2.40
N LEU A 77 -36.69 4.07 -1.19
CA LEU A 77 -37.53 3.36 -0.23
C LEU A 77 -38.99 3.26 -0.71
N SER A 78 -39.49 4.28 -1.40
CA SER A 78 -40.81 4.22 -2.04
C SER A 78 -40.82 3.22 -3.21
N VAL A 79 -39.71 3.08 -3.96
CA VAL A 79 -39.56 2.00 -4.97
C VAL A 79 -39.55 0.63 -4.29
N ALA A 80 -38.70 0.44 -3.27
CA ALA A 80 -38.56 -0.82 -2.51
C ALA A 80 -39.86 -1.25 -1.80
N ARG A 81 -40.72 -0.30 -1.40
CA ARG A 81 -42.05 -0.57 -0.84
C ARG A 81 -43.09 -0.92 -1.90
N ASN A 82 -43.06 -0.26 -3.05
CA ASN A 82 -44.08 -0.39 -4.09
C ASN A 82 -43.82 -1.53 -5.08
N VAL A 83 -42.60 -2.09 -5.15
CA VAL A 83 -42.34 -3.27 -5.96
C VAL A 83 -43.07 -4.49 -5.39
N LYS A 84 -43.78 -5.21 -6.28
CA LYS A 84 -44.49 -6.44 -5.93
C LYS A 84 -43.50 -7.60 -5.84
N VAL A 85 -42.98 -7.84 -4.63
CA VAL A 85 -42.12 -9.00 -4.37
C VAL A 85 -42.89 -10.32 -4.51
N SER A 86 -42.22 -11.33 -5.06
CA SER A 86 -42.61 -12.74 -5.00
C SER A 86 -42.02 -13.40 -3.75
N PRO A 87 -42.58 -14.51 -3.25
CA PRO A 87 -41.91 -15.30 -2.20
C PRO A 87 -40.60 -15.91 -2.72
N PRO A 88 -39.61 -16.20 -1.84
CA PRO A 88 -38.41 -16.93 -2.21
C PRO A 88 -38.73 -18.32 -2.78
N GLN A 89 -37.91 -18.80 -3.71
CA GLN A 89 -38.18 -20.04 -4.46
C GLN A 89 -37.53 -21.30 -3.86
N ALA A 90 -36.73 -21.16 -2.78
CA ALA A 90 -36.10 -22.27 -2.07
C ALA A 90 -36.29 -22.13 -0.55
N GLU A 91 -36.31 -23.25 0.17
CA GLU A 91 -36.42 -23.26 1.64
C GLU A 91 -35.18 -22.67 2.32
N ARG A 92 -34.01 -22.84 1.70
CA ARG A 92 -32.67 -22.44 2.17
C ARG A 92 -31.88 -21.77 1.03
N ILE A 93 -30.84 -21.02 1.40
CA ILE A 93 -29.82 -20.52 0.46
C ILE A 93 -29.14 -21.76 -0.18
N PRO A 94 -29.17 -21.91 -1.51
CA PRO A 94 -28.46 -22.99 -2.19
C PRO A 94 -26.95 -22.91 -1.93
N LYS A 95 -26.25 -24.04 -1.80
CA LYS A 95 -24.80 -24.02 -1.53
C LYS A 95 -23.98 -23.86 -2.82
N ILE A 96 -24.30 -22.80 -3.56
CA ILE A 96 -23.67 -22.40 -4.82
C ILE A 96 -22.86 -21.12 -4.57
N VAL A 97 -21.63 -21.04 -5.07
CA VAL A 97 -20.80 -19.81 -5.01
C VAL A 97 -20.77 -19.14 -6.38
N HIS A 98 -20.74 -17.81 -6.41
CA HIS A 98 -20.66 -16.99 -7.62
C HIS A 98 -19.50 -16.00 -7.52
N PHE A 99 -18.66 -15.98 -8.55
CA PHE A 99 -17.64 -14.96 -8.80
C PHE A 99 -17.89 -14.31 -10.18
N ILE A 100 -17.40 -13.08 -10.39
CA ILE A 100 -17.55 -12.34 -11.66
C ILE A 100 -16.17 -11.90 -12.15
N HIS A 101 -15.90 -12.07 -13.45
CA HIS A 101 -14.71 -11.51 -14.09
C HIS A 101 -14.98 -10.96 -15.50
N GLY A 102 -13.96 -10.35 -16.12
CA GLY A 102 -13.93 -10.15 -17.57
C GLY A 102 -14.98 -9.21 -18.13
N LEU A 103 -15.33 -8.15 -17.38
CA LEU A 103 -16.30 -7.11 -17.78
C LEU A 103 -15.64 -5.81 -18.27
N ARG A 104 -14.31 -5.77 -18.35
CA ARG A 104 -13.48 -4.59 -18.69
C ARG A 104 -13.01 -4.55 -20.15
N GLY A 105 -12.60 -5.69 -20.70
CA GLY A 105 -12.03 -5.81 -22.05
C GLY A 105 -11.66 -7.26 -22.39
N PRO A 106 -11.27 -7.54 -23.65
CA PRO A 106 -10.90 -8.87 -24.12
C PRO A 106 -9.66 -9.43 -23.41
N GLU A 107 -9.51 -10.76 -23.47
CA GLU A 107 -8.37 -11.52 -22.92
C GLU A 107 -7.97 -11.16 -21.46
N PRO A 108 -8.93 -11.07 -20.51
CA PRO A 108 -8.62 -10.75 -19.12
C PRO A 108 -7.87 -11.89 -18.43
N THR A 109 -6.75 -11.59 -17.76
CA THR A 109 -6.04 -12.55 -16.90
C THR A 109 -6.70 -12.65 -15.52
N LEU A 110 -6.49 -13.78 -14.83
CA LEU A 110 -6.62 -13.84 -13.37
C LEU A 110 -5.23 -13.74 -12.76
N ASP A 111 -5.12 -13.03 -11.63
CA ASP A 111 -3.89 -12.93 -10.86
C ASP A 111 -3.89 -13.97 -9.72
N LEU A 112 -2.75 -14.16 -9.06
CA LEU A 112 -2.59 -15.17 -8.01
C LEU A 112 -3.64 -15.03 -6.89
N ILE A 113 -3.96 -13.80 -6.49
CA ILE A 113 -4.99 -13.53 -5.48
C ILE A 113 -6.39 -13.98 -5.91
N HIS A 114 -6.76 -13.82 -7.19
CA HIS A 114 -8.07 -14.24 -7.70
C HIS A 114 -8.18 -15.77 -7.75
N TYR A 115 -7.09 -16.47 -8.11
CA TYR A 115 -7.02 -17.94 -7.99
C TYR A 115 -7.15 -18.38 -6.52
N LEU A 116 -6.44 -17.74 -5.61
CA LEU A 116 -6.47 -18.08 -4.18
C LEU A 116 -7.83 -17.78 -3.54
N ALA A 117 -8.56 -16.74 -3.97
CA ALA A 117 -9.92 -16.43 -3.51
C ALA A 117 -10.93 -17.51 -3.94
N ILE A 118 -10.90 -17.92 -5.21
CA ILE A 118 -11.73 -19.02 -5.72
C ILE A 118 -11.37 -20.34 -5.03
N LYS A 119 -10.07 -20.61 -4.81
CA LYS A 119 -9.60 -21.79 -4.08
C LYS A 119 -10.03 -21.78 -2.61
N ALA A 120 -10.01 -20.63 -1.94
CA ALA A 120 -10.50 -20.51 -0.57
C ALA A 120 -12.00 -20.85 -0.49
N ALA A 121 -12.82 -20.33 -1.41
CA ALA A 121 -14.23 -20.71 -1.50
C ALA A 121 -14.42 -22.22 -1.78
N HIS A 122 -13.63 -22.80 -2.69
CA HIS A 122 -13.66 -24.24 -2.99
C HIS A 122 -13.33 -25.09 -1.75
N ASP A 123 -12.19 -24.84 -1.10
CA ASP A 123 -11.65 -25.70 -0.04
C ASP A 123 -12.38 -25.53 1.31
N VAL A 124 -12.86 -24.31 1.61
CA VAL A 124 -13.47 -23.94 2.90
C VAL A 124 -14.99 -24.00 2.85
N VAL A 125 -15.62 -23.33 1.88
CA VAL A 125 -17.09 -23.34 1.77
C VAL A 125 -17.57 -24.71 1.26
N ARG A 126 -16.83 -25.33 0.33
CA ARG A 126 -17.19 -26.62 -0.31
C ARG A 126 -18.61 -26.57 -0.90
N PRO A 127 -18.86 -25.70 -1.89
CA PRO A 127 -20.14 -25.60 -2.57
C PRO A 127 -20.40 -26.78 -3.51
N GLU A 128 -21.66 -26.95 -3.89
CA GLU A 128 -22.09 -27.90 -4.93
C GLU A 128 -21.63 -27.47 -6.33
N THR A 129 -21.48 -26.15 -6.55
CA THR A 129 -20.97 -25.55 -7.79
C THR A 129 -20.39 -24.17 -7.48
N ILE A 130 -19.26 -23.82 -8.11
CA ILE A 130 -18.80 -22.44 -8.23
C ILE A 130 -19.10 -21.97 -9.66
N TYR A 131 -19.87 -20.91 -9.83
CA TYR A 131 -20.01 -20.23 -11.12
C TYR A 131 -19.00 -19.10 -11.24
N LEU A 132 -18.26 -19.09 -12.35
CA LEU A 132 -17.51 -17.92 -12.80
C LEU A 132 -18.31 -17.26 -13.93
N HIS A 133 -18.94 -16.13 -13.63
CA HIS A 133 -19.67 -15.32 -14.61
C HIS A 133 -18.68 -14.43 -15.35
N TYR A 134 -18.71 -14.42 -16.68
CA TYR A 134 -17.76 -13.65 -17.50
C TYR A 134 -18.41 -13.08 -18.76
N HIS A 135 -17.93 -11.95 -19.27
CA HIS A 135 -18.29 -11.50 -20.63
C HIS A 135 -17.21 -11.90 -21.64
N TYR A 136 -15.99 -11.41 -21.43
CA TYR A 136 -14.80 -11.86 -22.14
C TYR A 136 -14.19 -13.07 -21.42
N MET A 137 -13.88 -14.14 -22.17
CA MET A 137 -13.32 -15.38 -21.62
C MET A 137 -11.94 -15.11 -20.99
N PRO A 138 -11.69 -15.47 -19.72
CA PRO A 138 -10.38 -15.27 -19.12
C PRO A 138 -9.30 -16.20 -19.71
N VAL A 139 -8.04 -15.80 -19.53
CA VAL A 139 -6.86 -16.49 -20.06
C VAL A 139 -5.71 -16.51 -19.04
N GLY A 140 -4.63 -17.23 -19.34
CA GLY A 140 -3.41 -17.30 -18.53
C GLY A 140 -3.41 -18.43 -17.50
N GLU A 141 -2.25 -18.64 -16.86
CA GLU A 141 -1.98 -19.81 -15.99
C GLU A 141 -2.97 -19.92 -14.83
N MET A 142 -3.22 -18.82 -14.10
CA MET A 142 -4.15 -18.81 -12.96
C MET A 142 -5.57 -19.18 -13.40
N PHE A 143 -5.99 -18.84 -14.62
CA PHE A 143 -7.30 -19.25 -15.13
C PHE A 143 -7.36 -20.75 -15.40
N GLU A 144 -6.35 -21.34 -16.02
CA GLU A 144 -6.31 -22.81 -16.21
C GLU A 144 -6.22 -23.56 -14.86
N ARG A 145 -5.59 -22.97 -13.84
CA ARG A 145 -5.61 -23.46 -12.45
C ARG A 145 -6.98 -23.31 -11.77
N VAL A 146 -7.75 -22.28 -12.09
CA VAL A 146 -9.13 -22.06 -11.61
C VAL A 146 -10.15 -22.97 -12.31
N ARG A 147 -9.97 -23.20 -13.61
CA ARG A 147 -10.88 -23.89 -14.54
C ARG A 147 -11.47 -25.22 -14.02
N PRO A 148 -10.73 -26.15 -13.39
CA PRO A 148 -11.32 -27.39 -12.87
C PRO A 148 -12.22 -27.20 -11.64
N MET A 149 -12.18 -26.04 -10.96
CA MET A 149 -13.01 -25.74 -9.79
C MET A 149 -14.30 -24.98 -10.13
N VAL A 150 -14.49 -24.53 -11.38
CA VAL A 150 -15.58 -23.61 -11.76
C VAL A 150 -16.40 -24.09 -12.96
N THR A 151 -17.70 -23.80 -12.92
CA THR A 151 -18.59 -23.81 -14.10
C THR A 151 -18.58 -22.42 -14.73
N LEU A 152 -18.13 -22.34 -15.97
CA LEU A 152 -18.05 -21.10 -16.73
C LEU A 152 -19.45 -20.69 -17.24
N ARG A 153 -19.92 -19.48 -16.91
CA ARG A 153 -21.19 -18.93 -17.40
C ARG A 153 -20.97 -17.59 -18.11
N GLN A 154 -21.17 -17.56 -19.43
CA GLN A 154 -21.09 -16.30 -20.16
C GLN A 154 -22.30 -15.41 -19.87
N VAL A 155 -22.07 -14.12 -19.66
CA VAL A 155 -23.09 -13.09 -19.44
C VAL A 155 -23.02 -11.98 -20.50
N PRO A 156 -24.14 -11.31 -20.85
CA PRO A 156 -24.10 -10.12 -21.68
C PRO A 156 -23.37 -8.97 -20.96
N LEU A 157 -22.80 -8.04 -21.71
CA LEU A 157 -22.20 -6.84 -21.13
C LEU A 157 -23.32 -5.88 -20.71
N VAL A 158 -23.39 -5.56 -19.41
CA VAL A 158 -24.41 -4.64 -18.89
C VAL A 158 -24.06 -3.20 -19.28
N GLU A 159 -24.72 -2.66 -20.30
CA GLU A 159 -24.57 -1.25 -20.72
C GLU A 159 -25.70 -0.35 -20.21
N ASN A 160 -26.81 -0.93 -19.76
CA ASN A 160 -27.98 -0.20 -19.30
C ASN A 160 -28.74 -0.98 -18.21
N ILE A 161 -29.30 -0.27 -17.23
CA ILE A 161 -30.18 -0.81 -16.18
C ILE A 161 -31.36 0.14 -15.96
N PHE A 162 -32.59 -0.37 -16.10
CA PHE A 162 -33.84 0.43 -16.00
C PHE A 162 -33.85 1.75 -16.79
N GLY A 163 -33.23 1.78 -17.98
CA GLY A 163 -33.11 2.96 -18.84
C GLY A 163 -31.87 3.82 -18.57
N ARG A 164 -31.05 3.49 -17.57
CA ARG A 164 -29.87 4.28 -17.15
C ARG A 164 -28.56 3.64 -17.61
N PRO A 165 -27.59 4.41 -18.13
CA PRO A 165 -26.34 3.87 -18.64
C PRO A 165 -25.42 3.32 -17.53
N VAL A 166 -24.69 2.25 -17.84
CA VAL A 166 -23.71 1.59 -16.97
C VAL A 166 -22.36 1.53 -17.68
N SER A 167 -21.46 2.44 -17.34
CA SER A 167 -20.17 2.61 -18.02
C SER A 167 -19.00 1.89 -17.33
N HIS A 168 -18.98 1.85 -16.00
CA HIS A 168 -17.85 1.29 -15.25
C HIS A 168 -18.02 -0.21 -14.99
N TYR A 169 -16.94 -1.00 -15.16
CA TYR A 169 -16.99 -2.47 -15.05
C TYR A 169 -17.38 -2.96 -13.64
N ALA A 170 -17.01 -2.22 -12.58
CA ALA A 170 -17.46 -2.52 -11.21
C ALA A 170 -19.00 -2.42 -11.09
N HIS A 171 -19.61 -1.36 -11.62
CA HIS A 171 -21.07 -1.21 -11.65
C HIS A 171 -21.78 -2.25 -12.54
N ARG A 172 -21.07 -2.86 -13.49
CA ARG A 172 -21.58 -4.04 -14.23
C ARG A 172 -21.57 -5.28 -13.33
N ALA A 173 -20.50 -5.48 -12.56
CA ALA A 173 -20.41 -6.58 -11.61
C ALA A 173 -21.44 -6.43 -10.47
N ASP A 174 -21.75 -5.20 -10.03
CA ASP A 174 -22.84 -4.89 -9.08
C ASP A 174 -24.22 -5.38 -9.55
N ILE A 175 -24.47 -5.35 -10.86
CA ILE A 175 -25.75 -5.77 -11.44
C ILE A 175 -25.75 -7.29 -11.67
N VAL A 176 -24.70 -7.82 -12.29
CA VAL A 176 -24.56 -9.27 -12.56
C VAL A 176 -24.60 -10.10 -11.27
N ARG A 177 -24.06 -9.61 -10.15
CA ARG A 177 -24.14 -10.33 -8.85
C ARG A 177 -25.56 -10.41 -8.31
N LEU A 178 -26.37 -9.36 -8.49
CA LEU A 178 -27.77 -9.35 -8.06
C LEU A 178 -28.63 -10.22 -8.98
N GLU A 179 -28.40 -10.20 -10.29
CA GLU A 179 -29.07 -11.07 -11.26
C GLU A 179 -28.75 -12.55 -11.00
N ALA A 180 -27.48 -12.90 -10.76
CA ALA A 180 -27.08 -14.27 -10.41
C ALA A 180 -27.74 -14.77 -9.11
N LEU A 181 -27.78 -13.95 -8.06
CA LEU A 181 -28.46 -14.29 -6.81
C LEU A 181 -30.00 -14.33 -6.95
N MET A 182 -30.58 -13.58 -7.89
CA MET A 182 -32.02 -13.69 -8.21
C MET A 182 -32.35 -15.00 -8.93
N GLU A 183 -31.52 -15.40 -9.90
CA GLU A 183 -31.71 -16.59 -10.75
C GLU A 183 -31.40 -17.89 -10.01
N PHE A 184 -30.27 -17.96 -9.29
CA PHE A 184 -29.76 -19.18 -8.66
C PHE A 184 -29.82 -19.18 -7.13
N GLY A 185 -30.06 -18.03 -6.49
CA GLY A 185 -29.69 -17.85 -5.08
C GLY A 185 -28.18 -18.02 -4.90
N GLY A 186 -27.76 -18.40 -3.70
CA GLY A 186 -26.38 -18.80 -3.41
C GLY A 186 -25.59 -17.76 -2.64
N ILE A 187 -24.27 -17.79 -2.83
CA ILE A 187 -23.26 -17.02 -2.11
C ILE A 187 -22.44 -16.25 -3.15
N TYR A 188 -22.40 -14.93 -3.06
CA TYR A 188 -21.55 -14.09 -3.89
C TYR A 188 -20.29 -13.67 -3.13
N PHE A 189 -19.15 -13.72 -3.80
CA PHE A 189 -17.89 -13.14 -3.37
C PHE A 189 -17.26 -12.32 -4.51
N ASP A 190 -16.68 -11.17 -4.19
CA ASP A 190 -15.71 -10.51 -5.09
C ASP A 190 -14.38 -11.28 -5.14
N LEU A 191 -13.61 -11.10 -6.22
CA LEU A 191 -12.39 -11.87 -6.49
C LEU A 191 -11.21 -11.56 -5.55
N ASP A 192 -11.31 -10.51 -4.74
CA ASP A 192 -10.40 -10.16 -3.66
C ASP A 192 -10.98 -10.46 -2.27
N LEU A 193 -11.96 -11.38 -2.19
CA LEU A 193 -12.55 -11.88 -0.95
C LEU A 193 -12.29 -13.39 -0.75
N PHE A 194 -11.74 -13.73 0.42
CA PHE A 194 -11.32 -15.07 0.80
C PHE A 194 -12.22 -15.62 1.91
N ALA A 195 -12.83 -16.79 1.69
CA ALA A 195 -13.55 -17.50 2.73
C ALA A 195 -12.57 -18.18 3.70
N LEU A 196 -12.67 -17.87 4.99
CA LEU A 196 -11.80 -18.43 6.04
C LEU A 196 -12.52 -19.48 6.91
N LYS A 197 -13.85 -19.46 6.97
CA LYS A 197 -14.68 -20.45 7.69
C LYS A 197 -15.91 -20.90 6.88
N PRO A 198 -16.44 -22.11 7.14
CA PRO A 198 -17.71 -22.55 6.57
C PRO A 198 -18.89 -21.67 7.00
N VAL A 199 -19.70 -21.23 6.02
CA VAL A 199 -20.85 -20.34 6.22
C VAL A 199 -22.19 -21.09 6.30
N ASP A 200 -22.17 -22.42 6.45
CA ASP A 200 -23.34 -23.30 6.49
C ASP A 200 -24.42 -22.87 7.50
N HIS A 201 -24.00 -22.28 8.62
CA HIS A 201 -24.88 -21.74 9.67
C HIS A 201 -25.72 -20.52 9.26
N LEU A 202 -25.45 -19.93 8.09
CA LEU A 202 -26.20 -18.82 7.50
C LEU A 202 -27.18 -19.27 6.41
N LEU A 203 -27.15 -20.54 5.98
CA LEU A 203 -27.94 -21.01 4.83
C LEU A 203 -29.46 -21.06 5.08
N ASP A 204 -29.92 -21.02 6.33
CA ASP A 204 -31.35 -20.95 6.64
C ASP A 204 -31.93 -19.52 6.44
N GLN A 205 -31.09 -18.48 6.40
CA GLN A 205 -31.51 -17.07 6.28
C GLN A 205 -32.07 -16.74 4.89
N GLU A 206 -32.88 -15.68 4.76
CA GLU A 206 -33.44 -15.30 3.46
C GLU A 206 -32.45 -14.52 2.57
N PHE A 207 -31.78 -13.54 3.16
CA PHE A 207 -30.75 -12.71 2.53
C PHE A 207 -29.74 -12.27 3.59
N VAL A 208 -28.46 -12.17 3.24
CA VAL A 208 -27.36 -11.84 4.17
C VAL A 208 -26.40 -10.84 3.54
N MET A 209 -25.98 -9.83 4.31
CA MET A 209 -24.88 -8.91 3.97
C MET A 209 -24.01 -8.61 5.20
N GLY A 210 -22.75 -8.23 5.00
CA GLY A 210 -21.86 -7.73 6.07
C GLY A 210 -21.78 -6.21 6.12
N GLN A 211 -21.53 -5.65 7.29
CA GLN A 211 -21.24 -4.22 7.48
C GLN A 211 -19.86 -3.83 6.96
N GLU A 212 -19.76 -2.70 6.24
CA GLU A 212 -18.47 -2.06 5.96
C GLU A 212 -18.26 -0.86 6.90
N GLY A 213 -17.03 -0.72 7.40
CA GLY A 213 -16.67 0.26 8.42
C GLY A 213 -17.05 -0.23 9.82
N VAL A 214 -16.33 0.24 10.85
CA VAL A 214 -16.66 -0.06 12.26
C VAL A 214 -18.11 0.37 12.54
N ASP A 215 -18.88 -0.50 13.20
CA ASP A 215 -20.33 -0.37 13.44
C ASP A 215 -21.19 -0.16 12.16
N GLY A 216 -20.66 -0.47 10.97
CA GLY A 216 -21.31 -0.23 9.68
C GLY A 216 -21.26 1.22 9.20
N SER A 217 -20.21 1.97 9.56
CA SER A 217 -20.06 3.39 9.25
C SER A 217 -19.98 3.74 7.74
N SER A 218 -19.59 2.80 6.88
CA SER A 218 -19.72 2.94 5.41
C SER A 218 -21.08 2.45 4.89
N GLY A 219 -21.57 1.32 5.40
CA GLY A 219 -22.85 0.72 5.00
C GLY A 219 -22.86 -0.81 5.06
N LEU A 220 -23.50 -1.45 4.07
CA LEU A 220 -23.60 -2.90 3.91
C LEU A 220 -22.99 -3.27 2.55
N CYS A 221 -21.78 -3.82 2.54
CA CYS A 221 -21.03 -3.98 1.29
C CYS A 221 -21.44 -5.25 0.52
N ASN A 222 -21.71 -5.09 -0.78
CA ASN A 222 -22.18 -6.15 -1.65
C ASN A 222 -21.08 -7.07 -2.19
N ALA A 223 -19.82 -6.88 -1.79
CA ALA A 223 -18.69 -7.78 -2.07
C ALA A 223 -18.84 -9.16 -1.40
N MET A 224 -19.70 -9.26 -0.38
CA MET A 224 -20.21 -10.53 0.15
C MET A 224 -21.73 -10.44 0.28
N MET A 225 -22.45 -11.37 -0.36
CA MET A 225 -23.89 -11.51 -0.17
C MET A 225 -24.29 -12.99 -0.16
N MET A 226 -25.33 -13.35 0.58
CA MET A 226 -25.96 -14.68 0.48
C MET A 226 -27.47 -14.52 0.26
N ALA A 227 -28.10 -15.34 -0.58
CA ALA A 227 -29.51 -15.19 -0.94
C ALA A 227 -30.24 -16.50 -1.24
N LYS A 228 -31.51 -16.59 -0.82
CA LYS A 228 -32.47 -17.50 -1.47
C LYS A 228 -32.77 -16.98 -2.89
N PRO A 229 -33.01 -17.85 -3.89
CA PRO A 229 -33.42 -17.40 -5.21
C PRO A 229 -34.72 -16.60 -5.08
N ASN A 230 -34.74 -15.39 -5.64
CA ASN A 230 -35.80 -14.41 -5.42
C ASN A 230 -36.08 -14.07 -3.93
N ALA A 231 -35.05 -13.93 -3.09
CA ALA A 231 -35.20 -13.31 -1.76
C ALA A 231 -35.91 -11.93 -1.84
N ARG A 232 -36.77 -11.60 -0.87
CA ARG A 232 -37.60 -10.38 -0.92
C ARG A 232 -36.75 -9.11 -0.85
N PHE A 233 -35.77 -9.05 0.06
CA PHE A 233 -34.85 -7.90 0.15
C PHE A 233 -34.08 -7.70 -1.16
N LEU A 234 -33.60 -8.78 -1.77
CA LEU A 234 -32.89 -8.74 -3.05
C LEU A 234 -33.76 -8.18 -4.18
N GLN A 235 -35.02 -8.62 -4.31
CA GLN A 235 -35.97 -8.08 -5.29
C GLN A 235 -36.21 -6.57 -5.07
N ARG A 236 -36.33 -6.12 -3.81
CA ARG A 236 -36.49 -4.69 -3.48
C ARG A 236 -35.25 -3.88 -3.83
N TYR A 237 -34.09 -4.37 -3.43
CA TYR A 237 -32.80 -3.75 -3.65
C TYR A 237 -32.52 -3.62 -5.16
N TYR A 238 -32.67 -4.69 -5.94
CA TYR A 238 -32.54 -4.67 -7.40
C TYR A 238 -33.48 -3.66 -8.06
N ALA A 239 -34.75 -3.60 -7.64
CA ALA A 239 -35.70 -2.60 -8.16
C ALA A 239 -35.24 -1.15 -7.92
N THR A 240 -34.46 -0.86 -6.87
CA THR A 240 -33.92 0.49 -6.64
C THR A 240 -32.85 0.93 -7.64
N TYR A 241 -32.30 0.04 -8.49
CA TYR A 241 -31.44 0.45 -9.60
C TYR A 241 -32.19 1.30 -10.66
N SER A 242 -33.53 1.42 -10.58
CA SER A 242 -34.28 2.47 -11.28
C SER A 242 -33.87 3.91 -10.88
N SER A 243 -33.14 4.08 -9.78
CA SER A 243 -32.49 5.34 -9.36
C SER A 243 -31.00 5.44 -9.70
N PHE A 244 -30.39 4.42 -10.32
CA PHE A 244 -28.93 4.28 -10.50
C PHE A 244 -28.22 5.51 -11.07
N ASP A 245 -27.00 5.77 -10.62
CA ASP A 245 -26.18 6.90 -11.02
C ASP A 245 -24.70 6.47 -11.11
N SER A 246 -24.18 6.30 -12.33
CA SER A 246 -22.79 5.91 -12.59
C SER A 246 -21.75 6.89 -11.99
N SER A 247 -22.14 8.10 -11.55
CA SER A 247 -21.24 9.03 -10.88
C SER A 247 -21.03 8.74 -9.39
N GLN A 248 -21.85 7.87 -8.79
CA GLN A 248 -21.84 7.58 -7.35
C GLN A 248 -21.20 6.22 -7.07
N TRP A 249 -19.88 6.22 -6.85
CA TRP A 249 -19.04 5.01 -6.75
C TRP A 249 -19.66 3.85 -5.95
N ASN A 250 -19.94 4.06 -4.65
CA ASN A 250 -20.42 3.02 -3.73
C ASN A 250 -21.87 3.23 -3.25
N TYR A 251 -22.65 4.11 -3.89
CA TYR A 251 -23.97 4.45 -3.35
C TYR A 251 -24.94 3.27 -3.44
N HIS A 252 -25.13 2.70 -4.64
CA HIS A 252 -25.99 1.53 -4.81
C HIS A 252 -25.38 0.26 -4.21
N SER A 253 -24.06 0.10 -4.22
CA SER A 253 -23.37 -1.13 -3.76
C SER A 253 -23.12 -1.24 -2.25
N VAL A 254 -23.07 -0.13 -1.51
CA VAL A 254 -22.76 -0.12 -0.06
C VAL A 254 -23.74 0.71 0.78
N VAL A 255 -24.01 1.96 0.36
CA VAL A 255 -24.76 2.92 1.18
C VAL A 255 -26.28 2.67 1.14
N LEU A 256 -26.83 2.37 -0.03
CA LEU A 256 -28.25 2.17 -0.25
C LEU A 256 -28.80 0.90 0.44
N PRO A 257 -28.20 -0.29 0.36
CA PRO A 257 -28.68 -1.45 1.13
C PRO A 257 -28.69 -1.18 2.64
N ALA A 258 -27.71 -0.43 3.18
CA ALA A 258 -27.70 0.00 4.57
C ALA A 258 -28.87 0.93 4.95
N LYS A 259 -29.28 1.82 4.04
CA LYS A 259 -30.50 2.64 4.23
C LYS A 259 -31.80 1.83 4.14
N LEU A 260 -31.82 0.74 3.36
CA LEU A 260 -33.00 -0.09 3.16
C LEU A 260 -33.21 -1.10 4.31
N ALA A 261 -32.15 -1.72 4.81
CA ALA A 261 -32.22 -2.79 5.83
C ALA A 261 -33.04 -2.44 7.10
N PRO A 262 -32.95 -1.22 7.68
CA PRO A 262 -33.78 -0.84 8.83
C PRO A 262 -35.30 -0.87 8.59
N HIS A 263 -35.74 -0.85 7.33
CA HIS A 263 -37.15 -0.88 6.94
C HIS A 263 -37.66 -2.27 6.52
N PHE A 264 -36.77 -3.25 6.37
CA PHE A 264 -37.08 -4.61 5.88
C PHE A 264 -36.36 -5.69 6.71
N LYS A 265 -36.28 -5.49 8.03
CA LYS A 265 -35.51 -6.34 8.97
C LYS A 265 -35.89 -7.82 8.93
N ASP A 266 -37.16 -8.13 8.64
CA ASP A 266 -37.68 -9.49 8.52
C ASP A 266 -37.36 -10.13 7.14
N GLU A 267 -36.48 -9.50 6.35
CA GLU A 267 -36.06 -9.93 5.01
C GLU A 267 -34.54 -9.97 4.81
N ILE A 268 -33.73 -9.48 5.77
CA ILE A 268 -32.26 -9.44 5.71
C ILE A 268 -31.60 -9.69 7.07
N THR A 269 -30.62 -10.59 7.10
CA THR A 269 -29.63 -10.72 8.18
C THR A 269 -28.46 -9.79 7.89
N VAL A 270 -28.07 -8.98 8.88
CA VAL A 270 -26.86 -8.15 8.83
C VAL A 270 -25.80 -8.78 9.73
N LEU A 271 -24.61 -8.99 9.19
CA LEU A 271 -23.44 -9.46 9.94
C LEU A 271 -22.59 -8.28 10.40
N ASP A 272 -21.93 -8.46 11.55
CA ASP A 272 -20.93 -7.53 12.08
C ASP A 272 -19.79 -7.26 11.08
N TYR A 273 -19.18 -6.09 11.17
CA TYR A 273 -18.12 -5.66 10.24
C TYR A 273 -16.90 -6.59 10.24
N LYS A 274 -16.58 -7.24 11.38
CA LYS A 274 -15.52 -8.26 11.48
C LYS A 274 -15.80 -9.54 10.71
N ALA A 275 -17.04 -9.80 10.29
CA ALA A 275 -17.37 -11.06 9.61
C ALA A 275 -16.62 -11.20 8.28
N PHE A 276 -16.46 -10.11 7.53
CA PHE A 276 -15.82 -10.09 6.20
C PHE A 276 -15.01 -8.84 5.86
N PHE A 277 -15.26 -7.70 6.52
CA PHE A 277 -14.80 -6.38 6.10
C PHE A 277 -13.87 -5.69 7.11
N TRP A 278 -13.25 -6.47 7.99
CA TRP A 278 -12.13 -6.03 8.82
C TRP A 278 -10.92 -6.95 8.60
N PRO A 279 -9.69 -6.43 8.43
CA PRO A 279 -9.33 -5.00 8.36
C PRO A 279 -9.90 -4.24 7.15
N LEU A 280 -9.92 -2.90 7.23
CA LEU A 280 -10.55 -2.00 6.25
C LEU A 280 -9.60 -1.55 5.11
N TRP A 281 -10.16 -0.81 4.14
CA TRP A 281 -9.45 -0.19 3.01
C TRP A 281 -8.66 1.08 3.36
N ASP A 282 -8.71 1.55 4.60
CA ASP A 282 -7.91 2.70 5.06
C ASP A 282 -6.44 2.33 5.31
N SER A 283 -5.60 3.32 5.63
CA SER A 283 -4.17 3.08 5.87
C SER A 283 -3.91 2.13 7.05
N VAL A 284 -4.73 2.17 8.11
CA VAL A 284 -4.58 1.30 9.28
C VAL A 284 -4.90 -0.14 8.89
N GLY A 285 -6.00 -0.39 8.19
CA GLY A 285 -6.41 -1.72 7.76
C GLY A 285 -5.48 -2.32 6.71
N LEU A 286 -5.05 -1.53 5.73
CA LEU A 286 -4.09 -1.97 4.71
C LEU A 286 -2.70 -2.24 5.28
N ARG A 287 -2.20 -1.40 6.22
CA ARG A 287 -0.94 -1.67 6.93
C ARG A 287 -1.05 -2.94 7.78
N THR A 288 -2.19 -3.14 8.47
CA THR A 288 -2.48 -4.36 9.25
C THR A 288 -2.44 -5.62 8.38
N LEU A 289 -2.97 -5.57 7.14
CA LEU A 289 -2.97 -6.69 6.20
C LEU A 289 -1.58 -6.97 5.61
N TYR A 290 -0.94 -5.97 5.00
CA TYR A 290 0.18 -6.16 4.07
C TYR A 290 1.58 -5.93 4.67
N LEU A 291 1.68 -5.32 5.87
CA LEU A 291 2.96 -4.95 6.48
C LEU A 291 3.10 -5.52 7.90
N GLU A 292 2.08 -5.36 8.74
CA GLU A 292 2.11 -5.86 10.11
C GLU A 292 1.86 -7.38 10.21
N LYS A 293 2.28 -7.99 11.33
CA LYS A 293 2.00 -9.39 11.71
C LYS A 293 1.27 -9.44 13.05
N THR A 294 0.14 -8.73 13.13
CA THR A 294 -0.48 -8.28 14.39
C THR A 294 -1.94 -8.70 14.57
N TYR A 295 -2.63 -9.16 13.52
CA TYR A 295 -4.07 -9.41 13.58
C TYR A 295 -4.44 -10.90 13.50
N ASP A 296 -5.23 -11.35 14.48
CA ASP A 296 -5.83 -12.68 14.52
C ASP A 296 -7.20 -12.69 13.80
N PHE A 297 -7.33 -13.52 12.78
CA PHE A 297 -8.56 -13.72 12.01
C PHE A 297 -9.51 -14.76 12.65
N SER A 298 -9.27 -15.16 13.91
CA SER A 298 -10.11 -16.13 14.65
C SER A 298 -11.58 -15.75 14.78
N ASP A 299 -11.95 -14.47 14.64
CA ASP A 299 -13.34 -13.98 14.59
C ASP A 299 -13.93 -14.04 13.16
N ASN A 300 -13.15 -13.70 12.12
CA ASN A 300 -13.58 -13.54 10.73
C ASN A 300 -14.25 -14.80 10.13
N LEU A 301 -15.31 -14.64 9.32
CA LEU A 301 -15.83 -15.69 8.42
C LEU A 301 -15.08 -15.68 7.07
N GLY A 302 -14.65 -14.49 6.64
CA GLY A 302 -13.75 -14.27 5.53
C GLY A 302 -13.01 -12.94 5.65
N ILE A 303 -12.22 -12.60 4.64
CA ILE A 303 -11.54 -11.30 4.52
C ILE A 303 -11.69 -10.75 3.12
N HIS A 304 -11.96 -9.46 3.00
CA HIS A 304 -11.83 -8.68 1.79
C HIS A 304 -10.47 -7.95 1.85
N ILE A 305 -9.60 -8.14 0.85
CA ILE A 305 -8.21 -7.65 0.89
C ILE A 305 -8.03 -6.28 0.24
N TRP A 306 -9.11 -5.76 -0.36
CA TRP A 306 -9.22 -4.46 -1.00
C TRP A 306 -8.15 -4.27 -2.09
N GLU A 307 -8.25 -5.02 -3.18
CA GLU A 307 -7.30 -4.99 -4.31
C GLU A 307 -7.16 -3.57 -4.91
N SER A 308 -8.28 -2.90 -5.12
CA SER A 308 -8.31 -1.56 -5.73
C SER A 308 -7.53 -0.49 -4.96
N PRO A 309 -7.48 -0.49 -3.60
CA PRO A 309 -6.58 0.39 -2.86
C PRO A 309 -5.18 -0.14 -2.53
N SER A 310 -4.89 -1.43 -2.73
CA SER A 310 -3.59 -2.03 -2.38
C SER A 310 -2.70 -2.38 -3.59
N ASN A 311 -3.26 -2.61 -4.78
CA ASN A 311 -2.53 -3.23 -5.90
C ASN A 311 -1.28 -2.46 -6.36
N LYS A 312 -1.35 -1.12 -6.30
CA LYS A 312 -0.35 -0.23 -6.84
C LYS A 312 0.96 -0.19 -6.03
N HIS A 313 0.90 -0.39 -4.71
CA HIS A 313 2.06 -0.20 -3.81
C HIS A 313 2.27 -1.29 -2.78
N LEU A 314 1.23 -2.04 -2.41
CA LEU A 314 1.34 -3.13 -1.43
C LEU A 314 1.41 -4.50 -2.12
N MET A 315 0.59 -4.73 -3.16
CA MET A 315 0.55 -6.03 -3.86
C MET A 315 1.55 -6.21 -5.01
N GLN A 316 2.33 -5.18 -5.38
CA GLN A 316 3.37 -5.39 -6.40
C GLN A 316 4.33 -6.50 -5.93
N GLY A 317 4.65 -7.46 -6.80
CA GLY A 317 5.49 -8.61 -6.44
C GLY A 317 4.81 -9.69 -5.60
N VAL A 318 3.47 -9.70 -5.46
CA VAL A 318 2.75 -10.87 -4.92
C VAL A 318 2.94 -12.08 -5.85
N THR A 319 3.66 -13.08 -5.36
CA THR A 319 3.88 -14.39 -5.97
C THR A 319 3.70 -15.48 -4.90
N GLU A 320 3.69 -16.75 -5.28
CA GLU A 320 3.67 -17.83 -4.28
C GLU A 320 4.94 -17.80 -3.43
N GLU A 321 6.07 -17.42 -4.02
CA GLU A 321 7.36 -17.32 -3.34
C GLU A 321 7.42 -16.16 -2.34
N THR A 322 6.94 -14.96 -2.69
CA THR A 322 6.87 -13.84 -1.72
C THR A 322 5.83 -14.12 -0.63
N MET A 323 4.71 -14.78 -0.95
CA MET A 323 3.71 -15.17 0.04
C MET A 323 4.22 -16.26 1.00
N LEU A 324 5.07 -17.19 0.53
CA LEU A 324 5.68 -18.22 1.37
C LEU A 324 6.83 -17.69 2.24
N ASN A 325 7.60 -16.72 1.75
CA ASN A 325 8.76 -16.19 2.47
C ASN A 325 8.40 -15.00 3.39
N VAL A 326 7.69 -13.98 2.91
CA VAL A 326 7.45 -12.73 3.67
C VAL A 326 6.32 -12.90 4.69
N ASP A 327 6.54 -12.45 5.92
CA ASP A 327 5.68 -12.69 7.08
C ASP A 327 4.84 -11.44 7.42
N ASN A 328 3.59 -11.38 6.94
CA ASN A 328 2.57 -10.38 7.30
C ASN A 328 1.21 -11.05 7.53
N SER A 329 0.24 -10.35 8.13
CA SER A 329 -1.06 -10.92 8.51
C SER A 329 -1.79 -11.58 7.33
N LEU A 330 -1.78 -10.94 6.14
CA LEU A 330 -2.45 -11.46 4.95
C LEU A 330 -1.79 -12.73 4.40
N TYR A 331 -0.48 -12.72 4.19
CA TYR A 331 0.24 -13.86 3.62
C TYR A 331 0.14 -15.06 4.58
N CYS A 332 0.21 -14.80 5.89
CA CYS A 332 0.02 -15.79 6.92
C CYS A 332 -1.31 -16.53 6.86
N ILE A 333 -2.43 -15.82 6.66
CA ILE A 333 -3.75 -16.45 6.55
C ILE A 333 -4.01 -17.08 5.16
N LEU A 334 -3.24 -16.72 4.13
CA LEU A 334 -3.35 -17.28 2.78
C LEU A 334 -2.41 -18.46 2.48
N ARG A 335 -1.29 -18.61 3.19
CA ARG A 335 -0.35 -19.74 3.02
C ARG A 335 -1.00 -21.14 3.05
N PRO A 336 -2.02 -21.44 3.88
CA PRO A 336 -2.70 -22.74 3.85
C PRO A 336 -3.26 -23.11 2.47
N PHE A 337 -3.67 -22.12 1.65
CA PHE A 337 -4.16 -22.36 0.30
C PHE A 337 -3.01 -22.63 -0.69
N VAL A 338 -1.91 -21.85 -0.64
CA VAL A 338 -0.70 -22.08 -1.44
C VAL A 338 -0.10 -23.47 -1.12
N LEU A 339 0.03 -23.78 0.17
CA LEU A 339 0.58 -25.05 0.67
C LEU A 339 -0.38 -26.23 0.48
N ASN A 340 -1.63 -26.01 0.07
CA ASN A 340 -2.68 -27.03 -0.07
C ASN A 340 -2.90 -27.83 1.24
N GLY A 341 -3.10 -27.11 2.35
CA GLY A 341 -3.38 -27.67 3.67
C GLY A 341 -2.18 -28.31 4.39
N ARG A 342 -1.00 -28.33 3.77
CA ARG A 342 0.27 -28.68 4.44
C ARG A 342 0.68 -27.55 5.41
N PRO A 343 1.35 -27.87 6.53
CA PRO A 343 1.88 -26.84 7.43
C PRO A 343 2.96 -25.99 6.74
N ASP A 344 3.18 -24.76 7.23
CA ASP A 344 4.34 -23.95 6.85
C ASP A 344 5.62 -24.73 7.22
N PRO A 345 6.59 -24.89 6.30
CA PRO A 345 7.83 -25.61 6.60
C PRO A 345 8.72 -24.90 7.63
N ARG A 346 8.45 -23.63 7.95
CA ARG A 346 9.24 -22.82 8.89
C ARG A 346 8.54 -22.80 10.26
N PRO A 347 9.15 -23.38 11.32
CA PRO A 347 8.60 -23.32 12.67
C PRO A 347 8.34 -21.88 13.11
N ASN A 348 7.31 -21.66 13.93
CA ASN A 348 6.88 -20.35 14.45
C ASN A 348 6.55 -19.26 13.41
N ALA A 349 6.65 -19.52 12.10
CA ALA A 349 6.16 -18.59 11.09
C ALA A 349 4.70 -18.22 11.38
N CYS A 350 4.35 -16.95 11.19
CA CYS A 350 3.02 -16.42 11.53
C CYS A 350 2.63 -16.45 13.02
N ARG A 351 3.56 -16.73 13.95
CA ARG A 351 3.35 -16.45 15.37
C ARG A 351 3.15 -14.94 15.59
N ILE A 352 1.99 -14.56 16.10
CA ILE A 352 1.74 -13.23 16.64
C ILE A 352 2.32 -13.19 18.06
N LEU A 353 2.99 -12.10 18.43
CA LEU A 353 3.52 -11.84 19.77
C LEU A 353 2.82 -10.63 20.38
N ALA A 354 2.50 -10.69 21.67
CA ALA A 354 2.09 -9.50 22.44
C ALA A 354 3.30 -8.66 22.88
N TYR A 355 4.34 -9.36 23.35
CA TYR A 355 5.61 -8.86 23.87
C TYR A 355 6.74 -9.82 23.51
N SER A 356 7.99 -9.39 23.67
CA SER A 356 9.18 -10.24 23.57
C SER A 356 9.20 -11.32 24.66
N ASN A 357 9.71 -12.50 24.30
CA ASN A 357 9.92 -13.61 25.26
C ASN A 357 11.32 -13.56 25.92
N ARG A 358 12.14 -12.54 25.60
CA ARG A 358 13.54 -12.48 26.03
C ARG A 358 13.72 -11.71 27.34
N HIS A 359 14.58 -12.24 28.20
CA HIS A 359 14.95 -11.63 29.49
C HIS A 359 15.58 -10.23 29.37
N ASP A 360 16.19 -9.90 28.23
CA ASP A 360 16.81 -8.61 27.94
C ASP A 360 15.84 -7.61 27.29
N MET A 361 14.58 -8.01 27.07
CA MET A 361 13.52 -7.23 26.41
C MET A 361 13.87 -6.79 24.98
N MET A 362 14.74 -7.53 24.28
CA MET A 362 14.98 -7.34 22.84
C MET A 362 13.77 -7.87 22.06
N ILE A 363 13.18 -7.04 21.20
CA ILE A 363 12.08 -7.42 20.30
C ILE A 363 12.62 -8.23 19.13
N GLY A 364 13.66 -7.73 18.46
CA GLY A 364 14.25 -8.36 17.29
C GLY A 364 15.66 -7.85 17.02
N HIS A 365 16.44 -8.66 16.29
CA HIS A 365 17.73 -8.30 15.72
C HIS A 365 17.77 -8.81 14.28
N TRP A 366 17.98 -7.90 13.34
CA TRP A 366 18.12 -8.16 11.92
C TRP A 366 19.51 -7.70 11.51
N SER A 367 20.45 -8.62 11.25
CA SER A 367 21.83 -8.24 10.89
C SER A 367 21.91 -7.50 9.54
N LEU A 368 20.96 -7.79 8.65
CA LEU A 368 20.93 -7.36 7.24
C LEU A 368 22.14 -7.83 6.41
N ASP A 369 22.83 -8.89 6.86
CA ASP A 369 23.83 -9.62 6.05
C ASP A 369 23.15 -10.26 4.80
N PRO A 370 23.89 -10.53 3.70
CA PRO A 370 23.32 -11.17 2.51
C PRO A 370 22.57 -12.48 2.79
N ASP A 371 23.13 -13.33 3.64
CA ASP A 371 22.58 -14.64 4.02
C ASP A 371 21.36 -14.52 4.96
N ALA A 372 21.12 -13.33 5.54
CA ALA A 372 20.01 -13.01 6.44
C ALA A 372 18.90 -12.21 5.73
N VAL A 373 18.98 -12.05 4.41
CA VAL A 373 17.97 -11.37 3.59
C VAL A 373 17.61 -12.26 2.40
N THR A 374 16.32 -12.48 2.18
CA THR A 374 15.84 -13.29 1.05
C THR A 374 15.97 -12.50 -0.25
N GLN A 375 17.01 -12.81 -1.03
CA GLN A 375 17.34 -12.15 -2.30
C GLN A 375 16.31 -12.45 -3.41
N ASP A 376 16.46 -11.79 -4.57
CA ASP A 376 15.74 -12.00 -5.83
C ASP A 376 14.21 -11.81 -5.82
N ILE A 377 13.60 -11.51 -4.65
CA ILE A 377 12.17 -11.22 -4.49
C ILE A 377 11.92 -9.78 -4.03
N ASN A 378 10.73 -9.25 -4.27
CA ASN A 378 10.33 -7.92 -3.78
C ASN A 378 8.85 -7.92 -3.33
N PRO A 379 8.54 -7.63 -2.06
CA PRO A 379 9.47 -7.31 -0.98
C PRO A 379 10.36 -8.51 -0.58
N MET A 380 11.60 -8.21 -0.16
CA MET A 380 12.50 -9.16 0.49
C MET A 380 12.10 -9.33 1.96
N ARG A 381 12.37 -10.52 2.50
CA ARG A 381 12.32 -10.79 3.94
C ARG A 381 13.70 -10.54 4.57
N ALA A 382 13.73 -9.85 5.70
CA ALA A 382 14.88 -9.79 6.60
C ALA A 382 14.66 -10.76 7.77
N ASP A 383 15.64 -11.62 8.07
CA ASP A 383 15.54 -12.62 9.12
C ASP A 383 15.82 -12.02 10.51
N ASP A 384 15.03 -12.42 11.50
CA ASP A 384 15.22 -12.07 12.92
C ASP A 384 15.98 -13.20 13.62
N ASP A 385 17.21 -12.94 14.06
CA ASP A 385 18.04 -13.92 14.76
C ASP A 385 17.93 -13.82 16.30
N SER A 386 17.07 -12.94 16.83
CA SER A 386 16.82 -12.82 18.28
C SER A 386 16.09 -14.02 18.88
N GLY A 387 15.38 -14.80 18.06
CA GLY A 387 14.53 -15.92 18.48
C GLY A 387 13.06 -15.56 18.79
N ASN A 388 12.60 -14.36 18.41
CA ASN A 388 11.17 -14.00 18.44
C ASN A 388 10.44 -14.30 17.11
N ASP A 389 11.18 -14.63 16.04
CA ASP A 389 10.66 -14.95 14.70
C ASP A 389 9.94 -13.75 14.03
N LEU A 390 10.35 -12.53 14.36
CA LEU A 390 9.78 -11.28 13.85
C LEU A 390 10.50 -10.81 12.57
N ALA A 391 10.44 -11.63 11.52
CA ALA A 391 11.01 -11.31 10.22
C ALA A 391 10.55 -9.92 9.69
N GLY A 392 11.50 -9.09 9.27
CA GLY A 392 11.28 -7.77 8.71
C GLY A 392 10.98 -7.79 7.20
N LEU A 393 10.57 -6.64 6.67
CA LEU A 393 10.18 -6.46 5.27
C LEU A 393 11.01 -5.34 4.63
N ILE A 394 11.69 -5.64 3.54
CA ILE A 394 12.46 -4.66 2.74
C ILE A 394 11.80 -4.53 1.37
N ARG A 395 11.58 -3.31 0.88
CA ARG A 395 10.85 -3.06 -0.38
C ARG A 395 11.58 -2.08 -1.27
N ASN A 396 11.59 -2.36 -2.58
CA ASN A 396 12.20 -1.53 -3.64
C ASN A 396 13.65 -1.11 -3.32
N SER A 397 14.40 -2.02 -2.70
CA SER A 397 15.76 -1.86 -2.18
C SER A 397 16.55 -3.13 -2.46
N ASP A 398 17.86 -3.01 -2.68
CA ASP A 398 18.77 -4.12 -2.98
C ASP A 398 19.83 -4.27 -1.86
N HIS A 399 20.45 -5.46 -1.74
CA HIS A 399 21.66 -5.64 -0.94
C HIS A 399 22.91 -5.48 -1.82
N ASP A 400 23.53 -4.29 -1.82
CA ASP A 400 24.62 -3.94 -2.76
C ASP A 400 26.00 -4.55 -2.43
N GLY A 401 26.08 -5.31 -1.34
CA GLY A 401 27.31 -5.90 -0.81
C GLY A 401 27.86 -5.14 0.40
N ASP A 402 27.54 -3.85 0.56
CA ASP A 402 27.87 -3.06 1.75
C ASP A 402 26.66 -2.81 2.67
N GLY A 403 25.45 -3.19 2.27
CA GLY A 403 24.28 -3.29 3.13
C GLY A 403 22.98 -3.22 2.34
N ILE A 404 21.86 -2.94 3.03
CA ILE A 404 20.59 -2.64 2.35
C ILE A 404 20.58 -1.16 1.97
N HIS A 405 20.57 -0.87 0.67
CA HIS A 405 20.52 0.51 0.14
C HIS A 405 19.09 0.98 -0.07
N THR A 406 18.70 2.11 0.53
CA THR A 406 17.46 2.82 0.19
C THR A 406 17.80 3.99 -0.74
N THR A 407 17.12 4.08 -1.88
CA THR A 407 17.45 4.97 -3.01
C THR A 407 16.90 6.40 -2.90
N GLY A 408 16.49 6.86 -1.71
CA GLY A 408 15.88 8.17 -1.51
C GLY A 408 14.52 8.40 -2.20
N ARG A 409 13.88 7.33 -2.71
CA ARG A 409 12.61 7.36 -3.46
C ARG A 409 11.48 6.62 -2.72
N ASP A 410 11.06 5.48 -3.23
CA ASP A 410 9.96 4.63 -2.75
C ASP A 410 10.45 3.33 -2.08
N SER A 411 11.77 3.22 -1.93
CA SER A 411 12.51 2.18 -1.20
C SER A 411 12.38 2.34 0.32
N TYR A 412 12.15 1.26 1.07
CA TYR A 412 12.09 1.28 2.54
C TYR A 412 12.38 -0.07 3.20
N ILE A 413 12.72 -0.01 4.50
CA ILE A 413 12.72 -1.16 5.41
C ILE A 413 11.60 -0.94 6.45
N PHE A 414 10.86 -1.98 6.79
CA PHE A 414 9.80 -2.01 7.79
C PHE A 414 10.01 -3.17 8.75
N MET A 415 10.06 -2.88 10.05
CA MET A 415 10.11 -3.89 11.11
C MET A 415 8.74 -4.00 11.80
N PRO A 416 8.11 -5.20 11.80
CA PRO A 416 6.85 -5.44 12.51
C PRO A 416 7.09 -5.54 14.03
N MET A 417 6.03 -5.26 14.80
CA MET A 417 6.10 -5.15 16.26
C MET A 417 5.18 -6.16 16.96
N PRO A 418 5.53 -6.61 18.18
CA PRO A 418 4.59 -7.25 19.10
C PRO A 418 3.38 -6.33 19.39
N THR A 419 2.18 -6.90 19.48
CA THR A 419 0.90 -6.16 19.44
C THR A 419 0.67 -5.21 20.62
N GLU A 420 1.35 -5.40 21.75
CA GLU A 420 1.20 -4.58 22.95
C GLU A 420 2.46 -3.71 23.23
N THR A 421 3.39 -3.64 22.27
CA THR A 421 4.57 -2.76 22.34
C THR A 421 4.14 -1.30 22.39
N VAL A 422 4.66 -0.53 23.36
CA VAL A 422 4.44 0.92 23.46
C VAL A 422 5.75 1.69 23.35
N MET A 423 5.69 2.89 22.76
CA MET A 423 6.84 3.81 22.64
C MET A 423 7.28 4.41 23.99
N ASP A 424 6.56 4.15 25.07
CA ASP A 424 6.78 4.78 26.39
C ASP A 424 8.10 4.40 27.07
N SER A 425 8.65 3.22 26.78
CA SER A 425 10.04 2.88 27.08
C SER A 425 10.53 1.94 25.97
N MET A 426 11.42 2.42 25.12
CA MET A 426 11.85 1.73 23.89
C MET A 426 13.24 2.20 23.47
N SER A 427 14.00 1.29 22.85
CA SER A 427 15.27 1.63 22.20
C SER A 427 15.34 1.03 20.80
N VAL A 428 15.86 1.81 19.84
CA VAL A 428 16.11 1.38 18.46
C VAL A 428 17.58 1.66 18.13
N SER A 429 18.34 0.61 17.85
CA SER A 429 19.75 0.66 17.42
C SER A 429 19.85 0.30 15.95
N TRP A 430 20.71 0.99 15.20
CA TRP A 430 21.04 0.62 13.82
C TRP A 430 22.42 1.16 13.42
N TRP A 431 23.01 0.60 12.37
CA TRP A 431 24.18 1.18 11.71
C TRP A 431 23.77 1.80 10.37
N MET A 432 24.22 3.02 10.09
CA MET A 432 23.87 3.74 8.87
C MET A 432 25.08 4.48 8.27
N LYS A 433 25.10 4.53 6.93
CA LYS A 433 25.98 5.37 6.10
C LYS A 433 25.10 6.18 5.14
N THR A 434 25.44 7.45 4.88
CA THR A 434 24.79 8.23 3.81
C THR A 434 25.76 9.23 3.17
N GLU A 435 25.57 9.49 1.89
CA GLU A 435 26.30 10.52 1.13
C GLU A 435 25.42 11.73 0.77
N THR A 436 24.16 11.76 1.21
CA THR A 436 23.18 12.75 0.75
C THR A 436 23.44 14.16 1.31
N ASN A 437 22.89 15.17 0.61
CA ASN A 437 22.72 16.55 1.11
C ASN A 437 21.25 16.84 1.49
N LYS A 438 20.35 15.85 1.42
CA LYS A 438 18.91 16.06 1.60
C LYS A 438 18.56 16.35 3.07
N GLU A 439 17.94 17.50 3.32
CA GLU A 439 17.22 17.80 4.57
C GLU A 439 15.89 17.04 4.64
N ASN A 440 15.41 16.76 5.87
CA ASN A 440 14.14 16.07 6.15
C ASN A 440 14.03 14.66 5.51
N GLY A 441 15.16 14.05 5.17
CA GLY A 441 15.24 12.62 4.83
C GLY A 441 15.15 11.78 6.10
N THR A 442 14.30 10.76 6.08
CA THR A 442 14.00 9.90 7.23
C THR A 442 15.04 8.80 7.34
N ALA A 443 15.88 8.88 8.38
CA ALA A 443 16.77 7.78 8.76
C ALA A 443 15.96 6.65 9.39
N MET A 444 15.07 6.99 10.32
CA MET A 444 14.18 6.05 11.01
C MET A 444 12.91 6.75 11.48
N VAL A 445 11.79 6.03 11.62
CA VAL A 445 10.59 6.52 12.32
C VAL A 445 9.91 5.41 13.12
N ILE A 446 9.64 5.66 14.40
CA ILE A 446 8.74 4.85 15.23
C ILE A 446 7.31 5.33 14.96
N GLN A 447 6.43 4.44 14.49
CA GLN A 447 5.07 4.80 14.11
C GLN A 447 4.01 4.19 15.05
N THR A 448 3.05 5.02 15.47
CA THR A 448 1.77 4.62 16.07
C THR A 448 0.61 5.05 15.16
N ASP A 449 -0.63 4.71 15.52
CA ASP A 449 -1.82 5.14 14.76
C ASP A 449 -2.09 6.66 14.84
N ARG A 450 -1.45 7.41 15.76
CA ARG A 450 -1.65 8.86 15.91
C ARG A 450 -0.39 9.70 16.16
N VAL A 451 0.77 9.09 16.36
CA VAL A 451 2.06 9.78 16.54
C VAL A 451 3.13 9.06 15.74
N LYS A 452 4.01 9.82 15.09
CA LYS A 452 5.22 9.33 14.41
C LYS A 452 6.42 10.07 15.00
N LEU A 453 7.37 9.34 15.59
CA LEU A 453 8.61 9.90 16.13
C LEU A 453 9.73 9.67 15.11
N TYR A 454 10.07 10.71 14.37
CA TYR A 454 11.00 10.69 13.24
C TYR A 454 12.42 11.05 13.67
N VAL A 455 13.40 10.29 13.19
CA VAL A 455 14.81 10.70 13.12
C VAL A 455 15.08 11.16 11.69
N ARG A 456 15.40 12.45 11.52
CA ARG A 456 15.48 13.13 10.21
C ARG A 456 16.79 13.90 10.05
N THR A 457 17.23 14.07 8.81
CA THR A 457 18.42 14.85 8.47
C THR A 457 18.20 16.36 8.59
N GLU A 458 19.14 17.04 9.27
CA GLU A 458 19.17 18.50 9.43
C GLU A 458 20.53 19.06 8.97
N SER A 459 20.55 20.20 8.27
CA SER A 459 21.78 20.88 7.85
C SER A 459 22.50 21.55 9.01
N ILE A 460 23.83 21.36 9.11
CA ILE A 460 24.66 21.93 10.18
C ILE A 460 25.70 22.91 9.62
N HIS A 461 25.24 24.11 9.27
CA HIS A 461 26.02 25.15 8.55
C HIS A 461 27.31 25.63 9.25
N GLU A 462 27.48 25.37 10.55
CA GLU A 462 28.70 25.73 11.29
C GLU A 462 29.85 24.72 11.07
N HIS A 463 29.55 23.50 10.62
CA HIS A 463 30.58 22.52 10.30
C HIS A 463 31.21 22.81 8.92
N ARG A 464 32.54 22.77 8.83
CA ARG A 464 33.24 22.94 7.55
C ARG A 464 33.22 21.64 6.75
N SER A 465 32.62 21.65 5.57
CA SER A 465 32.64 20.52 4.64
C SER A 465 34.07 20.02 4.36
N SER A 466 34.27 18.71 4.49
CA SER A 466 35.50 17.97 4.14
C SER A 466 35.41 17.35 2.73
N LYS A 467 34.20 17.16 2.20
CA LYS A 467 33.90 16.48 0.94
C LYS A 467 33.37 17.48 -0.10
N PRO A 468 34.12 17.80 -1.17
CA PRO A 468 33.72 18.82 -2.14
C PRO A 468 32.31 18.59 -2.72
N GLY A 469 31.42 19.57 -2.55
CA GLY A 469 30.03 19.50 -3.01
C GLY A 469 29.06 18.78 -2.07
N ARG A 470 29.53 18.22 -0.95
CA ARG A 470 28.67 17.59 0.06
C ARG A 470 28.49 18.50 1.27
N GLU A 471 27.26 18.95 1.49
CA GLU A 471 26.89 19.87 2.57
C GLU A 471 26.75 19.08 3.89
N PRO A 472 27.37 19.52 5.01
CA PRO A 472 27.29 18.79 6.28
C PRO A 472 25.86 18.72 6.83
N ILE A 473 25.37 17.49 7.02
CA ILE A 473 24.09 17.21 7.70
C ILE A 473 24.33 16.31 8.92
N SER A 474 23.45 16.42 9.91
CA SER A 474 23.37 15.55 11.09
C SER A 474 21.93 15.07 11.29
N LEU A 475 21.60 14.42 12.42
CA LEU A 475 20.26 13.90 12.71
C LEU A 475 19.59 14.62 13.88
N GLY A 476 18.43 15.21 13.60
CA GLY A 476 17.48 15.71 14.60
C GLY A 476 16.34 14.72 14.83
N VAL A 477 15.55 14.94 15.89
CA VAL A 477 14.38 14.14 16.23
C VAL A 477 13.12 15.02 16.23
N GLY A 478 12.13 14.67 15.41
CA GLY A 478 10.87 15.41 15.28
C GLY A 478 9.66 14.55 15.62
N THR A 479 8.71 15.11 16.36
CA THR A 479 7.46 14.43 16.73
C THR A 479 6.32 14.92 15.84
N VAL A 480 5.68 14.02 15.09
CA VAL A 480 4.55 14.34 14.19
C VAL A 480 3.27 13.72 14.74
N LYS A 481 2.19 14.50 14.80
CA LYS A 481 0.91 14.10 15.39
C LYS A 481 -0.19 14.08 14.33
N LEU A 482 -1.13 13.14 14.46
CA LEU A 482 -2.36 13.12 13.67
C LEU A 482 -3.42 14.00 14.36
N GLU A 483 -3.68 15.17 13.77
CA GLU A 483 -4.61 16.16 14.26
C GLU A 483 -6.08 15.78 13.99
N ASN A 484 -7.02 16.52 14.60
CA ASN A 484 -8.45 16.19 14.57
C ASN A 484 -9.13 16.43 13.21
N ASP A 485 -8.43 17.04 12.25
CA ASP A 485 -8.83 17.15 10.83
C ASP A 485 -8.23 16.03 9.95
N TRP A 486 -7.58 15.03 10.57
CA TRP A 486 -6.86 13.93 9.94
C TRP A 486 -5.59 14.34 9.15
N THR A 487 -5.04 15.52 9.42
CA THR A 487 -3.71 15.90 8.91
C THR A 487 -2.59 15.49 9.88
N TRP A 488 -1.48 15.00 9.34
CA TRP A 488 -0.23 14.87 10.08
C TRP A 488 0.49 16.22 10.12
N GLN A 489 0.91 16.66 11.30
CA GLN A 489 1.64 17.92 11.53
C GLN A 489 2.77 17.72 12.52
N ASP A 490 3.95 18.27 12.23
CA ASP A 490 5.07 18.34 13.18
C ASP A 490 4.69 19.17 14.41
N ASP A 491 5.14 18.77 15.59
CA ASP A 491 5.01 19.51 16.84
C ASP A 491 6.30 20.33 17.10
N PRO A 492 6.28 21.67 16.96
CA PRO A 492 7.48 22.50 17.16
C PRO A 492 7.99 22.54 18.60
N GLU A 493 7.17 22.18 19.59
CA GLU A 493 7.59 22.12 21.01
C GLU A 493 8.30 20.79 21.34
N LEU A 494 8.13 19.77 20.48
CA LEU A 494 8.74 18.44 20.60
C LEU A 494 9.77 18.15 19.48
N LEU A 495 10.30 19.20 18.86
CA LEU A 495 11.44 19.15 17.93
C LEU A 495 12.76 19.24 18.70
N VAL A 496 13.70 18.35 18.38
CA VAL A 496 15.01 18.24 19.04
C VAL A 496 16.10 18.28 17.98
N HIS A 497 16.68 19.46 17.80
CA HIS A 497 17.69 19.70 16.77
C HIS A 497 19.00 18.92 16.96
N ALA A 498 19.66 18.68 15.85
CA ALA A 498 20.94 18.01 15.78
C ALA A 498 22.10 18.86 16.32
N THR A 499 23.13 18.20 16.84
CA THR A 499 24.42 18.81 17.16
C THR A 499 25.33 18.90 15.93
N GLN A 500 26.45 19.63 16.04
CA GLN A 500 27.35 19.95 14.93
C GLN A 500 28.23 18.77 14.43
N TYR A 501 27.86 17.52 14.72
CA TYR A 501 28.58 16.32 14.29
C TYR A 501 27.95 15.76 12.99
N PRO A 502 28.64 15.81 11.84
CA PRO A 502 28.06 15.36 10.58
C PRO A 502 28.03 13.84 10.44
N ILE A 503 27.01 13.33 9.74
CA ILE A 503 26.84 11.90 9.43
C ILE A 503 27.24 11.51 8.00
N ASN A 504 27.65 12.49 7.18
CA ASN A 504 27.85 12.33 5.74
C ASN A 504 29.24 12.76 5.25
N GLN A 505 30.21 13.04 6.12
CA GLN A 505 31.45 13.75 5.75
C GLN A 505 32.71 12.87 5.59
N ASP A 506 32.64 11.57 5.86
CA ASP A 506 33.81 10.66 5.81
C ASP A 506 33.60 9.38 4.96
N ASP A 507 32.37 9.12 4.51
CA ASP A 507 31.91 7.89 3.82
C ASP A 507 31.84 6.64 4.73
N SER A 508 31.83 6.83 6.06
CA SER A 508 31.81 5.73 7.04
C SER A 508 30.40 5.32 7.48
N TYR A 509 30.32 4.12 8.06
CA TYR A 509 29.18 3.69 8.88
C TYR A 509 29.34 4.22 10.32
N HIS A 510 28.31 4.93 10.79
CA HIS A 510 28.15 5.31 12.19
C HIS A 510 27.09 4.43 12.87
N HIS A 511 27.26 4.19 14.17
CA HIS A 511 26.26 3.54 15.01
C HIS A 511 25.28 4.58 15.54
N PHE A 512 23.98 4.29 15.50
CA PHE A 512 22.95 5.15 16.07
C PHE A 512 22.08 4.38 17.07
N VAL A 513 21.69 5.05 18.15
CA VAL A 513 20.66 4.55 19.08
C VAL A 513 19.69 5.67 19.41
N LEU A 514 18.41 5.47 19.14
CA LEU A 514 17.34 6.27 19.73
C LEU A 514 16.87 5.57 21.01
N VAL A 515 16.85 6.29 22.13
CA VAL A 515 16.32 5.83 23.42
C VAL A 515 15.16 6.74 23.82
N VAL A 516 14.03 6.12 24.17
CA VAL A 516 12.83 6.78 24.68
C VAL A 516 12.51 6.17 26.05
N ASP A 517 12.28 7.01 27.07
CA ASP A 517 11.92 6.56 28.42
C ASP A 517 11.03 7.56 29.17
N ARG A 518 9.73 7.58 28.82
CA ARG A 518 8.72 8.45 29.48
C ARG A 518 8.55 8.14 30.97
N ASN A 519 8.91 6.93 31.40
CA ASN A 519 8.79 6.49 32.79
C ASN A 519 9.95 6.96 33.69
N ASN A 520 10.99 7.61 33.12
CA ASN A 520 12.16 8.09 33.86
C ASN A 520 11.85 9.34 34.69
N THR A 521 11.17 9.15 35.82
CA THR A 521 10.55 10.24 36.59
C THR A 521 11.55 11.03 37.43
N ARG A 522 12.14 12.06 36.82
CA ARG A 522 12.78 13.23 37.48
C ARG A 522 13.97 12.96 38.41
N HIS A 523 14.50 11.74 38.42
CA HIS A 523 15.57 11.32 39.33
C HIS A 523 16.79 10.68 38.67
N SER A 524 16.74 10.28 37.38
CA SER A 524 17.98 10.08 36.61
C SER A 524 18.55 11.42 36.10
N MET A 525 19.81 11.38 35.69
CA MET A 525 20.41 12.42 34.84
C MET A 525 20.11 12.20 33.35
N ASP A 526 19.58 11.03 32.96
CA ASP A 526 19.24 10.73 31.57
C ASP A 526 17.94 11.45 31.15
N PRO A 527 17.85 11.98 29.92
CA PRO A 527 16.61 12.55 29.37
C PRO A 527 15.62 11.45 28.92
N PRO A 528 14.30 11.72 28.91
CA PRO A 528 13.28 10.79 28.40
C PRO A 528 13.31 10.60 26.88
N LEU A 529 14.15 11.38 26.17
CA LEU A 529 14.46 11.23 24.76
C LEU A 529 15.94 11.58 24.52
N ALA A 530 16.70 10.62 23.97
CA ALA A 530 18.05 10.83 23.47
C ALA A 530 18.31 10.05 22.17
N LEU A 531 18.98 10.70 21.22
CA LEU A 531 19.60 10.09 20.06
C LEU A 531 21.12 10.13 20.24
N TYR A 532 21.75 8.96 20.13
CA TYR A 532 23.19 8.77 20.21
C TYR A 532 23.76 8.46 18.82
N MET A 533 25.01 8.90 18.59
CA MET A 533 25.86 8.50 17.47
C MET A 533 27.22 8.05 18.01
N ASP A 534 27.70 6.88 17.62
CA ASP A 534 28.97 6.28 18.09
C ASP A 534 29.15 6.38 19.63
N GLY A 535 28.07 6.12 20.37
CA GLY A 535 28.03 6.19 21.84
C GLY A 535 27.90 7.59 22.46
N HIS A 536 27.86 8.67 21.67
CA HIS A 536 27.78 10.05 22.13
C HIS A 536 26.40 10.66 21.83
N VAL A 537 25.82 11.42 22.77
CA VAL A 537 24.52 12.09 22.53
C VAL A 537 24.66 13.15 21.44
N ILE A 538 23.86 13.03 20.36
CA ILE A 538 23.81 14.02 19.27
C ILE A 538 22.52 14.84 19.22
N ALA A 539 21.43 14.39 19.86
CA ALA A 539 20.21 15.15 20.09
C ALA A 539 19.51 14.63 21.37
N SER A 540 18.98 15.49 22.23
CA SER A 540 18.25 15.06 23.43
C SER A 540 17.39 16.16 24.05
N ASN A 541 16.33 15.81 24.78
CA ASN A 541 15.47 16.79 25.45
C ASN A 541 14.90 16.26 26.79
N HIS A 542 15.30 16.89 27.90
CA HIS A 542 14.83 16.56 29.27
C HIS A 542 13.35 16.87 29.53
N ALA A 543 12.69 17.62 28.65
CA ALA A 543 11.29 18.02 28.76
C ALA A 543 10.39 17.42 27.65
N TRP A 544 10.91 16.47 26.85
CA TRP A 544 10.10 15.79 25.84
C TRP A 544 9.08 14.86 26.50
N GLU A 545 7.80 15.09 26.23
CA GLU A 545 6.69 14.25 26.68
C GLU A 545 5.57 14.26 25.61
N ILE A 546 5.19 13.10 25.11
CA ILE A 546 3.99 12.97 24.26
C ILE A 546 2.74 13.13 25.16
N PRO A 547 1.75 13.97 24.79
CA PRO A 547 0.53 14.12 25.57
C PRO A 547 -0.24 12.80 25.75
N VAL A 548 -0.63 12.49 26.99
CA VAL A 548 -1.27 11.22 27.42
C VAL A 548 -2.59 10.89 26.70
N VAL A 549 -3.16 11.83 25.92
CA VAL A 549 -4.34 11.60 25.07
C VAL A 549 -4.06 10.75 23.82
N TYR A 550 -2.79 10.65 23.38
CA TYR A 550 -2.41 9.83 22.24
C TYR A 550 -2.07 8.40 22.66
N ASN A 551 -2.58 7.41 21.94
CA ASN A 551 -2.11 6.03 22.10
C ASN A 551 -0.68 5.88 21.56
N THR A 552 0.20 5.27 22.35
CA THR A 552 1.61 5.05 22.03
C THR A 552 1.94 3.61 21.58
N THR A 553 0.94 2.75 21.36
CA THR A 553 1.14 1.41 20.75
C THR A 553 1.86 1.53 19.40
N VAL A 554 3.02 0.87 19.27
CA VAL A 554 3.85 0.91 18.07
C VAL A 554 3.31 -0.07 17.03
N ARG A 555 3.04 0.43 15.83
CA ARG A 555 2.52 -0.33 14.67
C ARG A 555 3.62 -0.75 13.69
N GLY A 556 4.80 -0.14 13.80
CA GLY A 556 5.98 -0.46 13.00
C GLY A 556 7.12 0.51 13.24
N VAL A 557 8.34 0.08 12.92
CA VAL A 557 9.51 0.98 12.79
C VAL A 557 9.98 0.94 11.35
N TRP A 558 10.06 2.10 10.70
CA TRP A 558 10.50 2.24 9.30
C TRP A 558 11.91 2.83 9.22
N PHE A 559 12.65 2.48 8.17
CA PHE A 559 13.95 3.08 7.84
C PHE A 559 14.00 3.48 6.35
N GLY A 560 14.71 4.57 6.04
CA GLY A 560 14.86 5.13 4.69
C GLY A 560 13.61 5.76 4.06
N SER A 561 12.42 5.55 4.62
CA SER A 561 11.18 6.25 4.28
C SER A 561 10.19 6.12 5.45
N SER A 562 8.93 6.47 5.22
CA SER A 562 7.82 6.30 6.15
C SER A 562 6.51 6.01 5.42
N GLU A 563 5.52 5.47 6.11
CA GLU A 563 4.15 5.42 5.61
C GLU A 563 3.68 6.81 5.10
N PRO A 564 3.18 6.92 3.85
CA PRO A 564 2.74 8.18 3.26
C PRO A 564 1.72 8.94 4.11
N GLU A 565 2.02 10.18 4.46
CA GLU A 565 1.21 11.00 5.38
C GLU A 565 -0.12 11.49 4.79
N ARG A 566 -0.25 11.54 3.45
CA ARG A 566 -1.30 12.33 2.77
C ARG A 566 -2.21 11.52 1.86
N SER A 567 -2.10 10.20 1.89
CA SER A 567 -2.78 9.32 0.96
C SER A 567 -3.20 8.01 1.62
N ASN A 568 -4.26 7.40 1.09
CA ASN A 568 -4.37 5.95 1.12
C ASN A 568 -3.30 5.34 0.18
N TYR A 569 -3.12 4.02 0.17
CA TYR A 569 -2.07 3.38 -0.67
C TYR A 569 -2.36 3.40 -2.20
N GLN A 570 -3.30 4.25 -2.66
CA GLN A 570 -3.64 4.47 -4.09
C GLN A 570 -2.86 5.62 -4.75
N ASP A 571 -2.53 6.69 -4.03
CA ASP A 571 -1.78 7.82 -4.62
C ASP A 571 -0.31 7.43 -4.88
N PRO A 572 0.48 8.22 -5.62
CA PRO A 572 1.92 7.94 -5.75
C PRO A 572 2.59 7.96 -4.37
N TRP A 573 3.48 7.00 -4.09
CA TRP A 573 4.18 6.93 -2.81
C TRP A 573 4.90 8.25 -2.54
N ASP A 574 4.77 8.78 -1.32
CA ASP A 574 5.36 10.06 -0.98
C ASP A 574 6.87 9.92 -0.76
N THR A 575 7.66 10.24 -1.78
CA THR A 575 9.12 10.15 -1.76
C THR A 575 9.79 11.38 -1.12
N ARG A 576 9.01 12.40 -0.74
CA ARG A 576 9.54 13.62 -0.12
C ARG A 576 10.33 13.33 1.17
N PRO A 577 9.83 12.53 2.15
CA PRO A 577 10.57 12.21 3.37
C PRO A 577 11.64 11.11 3.22
N SER A 578 11.82 10.47 2.06
CA SER A 578 12.73 9.32 1.92
C SER A 578 14.22 9.69 1.93
N LEU A 579 15.09 8.82 2.43
CA LEU A 579 16.53 9.04 2.55
C LEU A 579 17.33 8.14 1.59
N ASP A 580 18.41 8.70 1.03
CA ASP A 580 19.42 7.92 0.29
C ASP A 580 20.49 7.48 1.29
N ALA A 581 20.51 6.19 1.67
CA ALA A 581 21.32 5.66 2.76
C ALA A 581 21.46 4.14 2.69
N TRP A 582 22.50 3.61 3.34
CA TRP A 582 22.71 2.19 3.55
C TRP A 582 22.52 1.81 5.01
N TYR A 583 21.85 0.69 5.27
CA TYR A 583 21.53 0.20 6.61
C TYR A 583 22.16 -1.18 6.88
N ARG A 584 22.57 -1.38 8.13
CA ARG A 584 23.07 -2.64 8.69
C ARG A 584 22.54 -2.81 10.12
N ASP A 585 22.45 -4.06 10.56
CA ASP A 585 22.50 -4.46 11.97
C ASP A 585 21.52 -3.70 12.90
N ILE A 586 20.23 -3.85 12.60
CA ILE A 586 19.12 -3.21 13.32
C ILE A 586 18.74 -4.05 14.54
N ARG A 587 18.56 -3.42 15.70
CA ARG A 587 18.03 -4.04 16.93
C ARG A 587 17.00 -3.14 17.60
N ILE A 588 15.96 -3.75 18.15
CA ILE A 588 14.89 -3.02 18.85
C ILE A 588 14.64 -3.67 20.21
N TRP A 589 14.38 -2.86 21.24
CA TRP A 589 14.00 -3.28 22.59
C TRP A 589 12.72 -2.57 23.05
N GLU A 590 11.87 -3.29 23.78
CA GLU A 590 10.68 -2.76 24.49
C GLU A 590 11.04 -2.18 25.88
N ARG A 591 12.22 -1.57 25.97
CA ARG A 591 12.73 -0.82 27.13
C ARG A 591 13.76 0.23 26.71
N ALA A 592 14.05 1.16 27.62
CA ALA A 592 15.26 1.96 27.56
C ALA A 592 16.54 1.10 27.72
N LEU A 593 17.56 1.42 26.93
CA LEU A 593 18.96 1.01 27.16
C LEU A 593 19.64 2.03 28.06
N SER A 594 20.47 1.56 28.98
CA SER A 594 21.36 2.41 29.76
C SER A 594 22.53 2.94 28.92
N THR A 595 23.13 4.06 29.34
CA THR A 595 24.31 4.65 28.68
C THR A 595 25.49 3.66 28.58
N GLU A 596 25.65 2.74 29.54
CA GLU A 596 26.65 1.66 29.46
C GLU A 596 26.34 0.66 28.33
N GLU A 597 25.08 0.29 28.14
CA GLU A 597 24.65 -0.58 27.03
C GLU A 597 24.77 0.12 25.66
N VAL A 598 24.48 1.42 25.58
CA VAL A 598 24.67 2.22 24.36
C VAL A 598 26.15 2.24 23.96
N LEU A 599 27.06 2.50 24.92
CA LEU A 599 28.51 2.44 24.70
C LEU A 599 28.99 1.03 24.33
N TYR A 600 28.40 -0.02 24.92
CA TYR A 600 28.68 -1.40 24.54
C TYR A 600 28.29 -1.66 23.07
N TRP A 601 27.07 -1.35 22.65
CA TRP A 601 26.62 -1.61 21.27
C TRP A 601 27.38 -0.78 20.23
N ALA A 602 27.78 0.46 20.55
CA ALA A 602 28.65 1.27 19.68
C ALA A 602 30.04 0.64 19.43
N SER A 603 30.51 -0.22 20.35
CA SER A 603 31.74 -0.99 20.15
C SER A 603 31.56 -2.25 19.27
N GLN A 604 30.33 -2.75 19.13
CA GLN A 604 30.00 -3.95 18.36
C GLN A 604 29.79 -3.60 16.88
N LYS A 605 30.90 -3.40 16.16
CA LYS A 605 30.85 -3.16 14.70
C LYS A 605 30.24 -4.37 13.97
N PRO A 606 29.38 -4.18 12.96
CA PRO A 606 28.86 -5.26 12.14
C PRO A 606 30.01 -6.01 11.46
N LYS A 607 29.74 -7.25 11.04
CA LYS A 607 30.67 -7.98 10.18
C LYS A 607 30.83 -7.19 8.89
N LEU A 608 32.07 -6.89 8.53
CA LEU A 608 32.37 -6.54 7.15
C LEU A 608 32.10 -7.78 6.31
N SER A 609 31.14 -7.66 5.39
CA SER A 609 31.03 -8.54 4.23
C SER A 609 32.38 -8.55 3.53
N LEU A 610 33.10 -9.67 3.65
CA LEU A 610 34.26 -9.91 2.80
C LEU A 610 33.75 -9.89 1.36
N PRO A 611 34.35 -9.09 0.45
CA PRO A 611 33.91 -9.08 -0.94
C PRO A 611 34.02 -10.52 -1.45
N SER A 612 32.92 -11.06 -1.95
CA SER A 612 32.88 -12.40 -2.51
C SER A 612 33.97 -12.47 -3.58
N THR A 613 34.98 -13.30 -3.36
CA THR A 613 36.00 -13.56 -4.36
C THR A 613 35.25 -13.97 -5.62
N PRO A 614 35.36 -13.23 -6.74
CA PRO A 614 34.64 -13.63 -7.94
C PRO A 614 35.06 -15.05 -8.25
N ALA A 615 34.08 -15.95 -8.42
CA ALA A 615 34.36 -17.31 -8.83
C ALA A 615 35.28 -17.23 -10.06
N PRO A 616 36.46 -17.90 -10.04
CA PRO A 616 37.46 -17.69 -11.07
C PRO A 616 36.81 -17.91 -12.43
N GLU A 617 37.02 -16.98 -13.36
CA GLU A 617 36.53 -17.13 -14.73
C GLU A 617 36.93 -18.54 -15.21
N PRO A 618 36.01 -19.33 -15.78
CA PRO A 618 36.33 -20.67 -16.23
C PRO A 618 37.51 -20.57 -17.20
N GLU A 619 38.65 -21.15 -16.82
CA GLU A 619 39.91 -20.99 -17.55
C GLU A 619 39.65 -21.29 -19.02
N LYS A 620 40.06 -20.37 -19.90
CA LYS A 620 40.06 -20.61 -21.34
C LYS A 620 41.16 -21.62 -21.66
N GLN A 621 40.84 -22.89 -21.38
CA GLN A 621 41.65 -24.04 -21.78
C GLN A 621 41.88 -23.94 -23.28
N GLN A 622 43.13 -23.76 -23.64
CA GLN A 622 43.56 -23.70 -25.02
C GLN A 622 43.26 -25.06 -25.64
N GLN A 623 42.63 -25.07 -26.82
CA GLN A 623 42.40 -26.29 -27.59
C GLN A 623 43.73 -26.78 -28.17
N GLU A 624 44.54 -27.43 -27.35
CA GLU A 624 45.59 -28.33 -27.84
C GLU A 624 44.98 -29.69 -28.25
N GLU A 625 45.71 -30.40 -29.11
CA GLU A 625 45.14 -31.38 -30.04
C GLU A 625 44.61 -32.65 -29.35
N ALA A 626 43.44 -33.13 -29.80
CA ALA A 626 42.83 -34.34 -29.29
C ALA A 626 43.66 -35.59 -29.63
N SER A 627 44.25 -36.22 -28.62
CA SER A 627 44.82 -37.57 -28.72
C SER A 627 43.76 -38.64 -28.43
N THR A 628 43.88 -39.80 -29.08
CA THR A 628 42.78 -40.75 -29.25
C THR A 628 42.53 -41.67 -28.05
N LEU A 629 41.26 -41.85 -27.70
CA LEU A 629 40.75 -42.95 -26.88
C LEU A 629 39.49 -43.58 -27.55
N PRO A 630 39.19 -44.87 -27.31
CA PRO A 630 38.44 -45.70 -28.26
C PRO A 630 36.92 -45.73 -28.09
N ASP A 631 36.22 -46.11 -29.16
CA ASP A 631 34.76 -46.21 -29.24
C ASP A 631 34.14 -47.22 -28.25
N ALA A 632 33.09 -46.80 -27.54
CA ALA A 632 32.20 -47.69 -26.80
C ALA A 632 31.04 -48.14 -27.71
N LYS A 633 31.00 -49.43 -28.05
CA LYS A 633 29.89 -50.02 -28.82
C LYS A 633 28.80 -50.55 -27.88
N TRP A 634 27.56 -50.26 -28.22
CA TRP A 634 26.37 -50.93 -27.67
C TRP A 634 25.76 -51.83 -28.74
N VAL A 635 25.09 -52.90 -28.29
CA VAL A 635 24.45 -53.93 -29.11
C VAL A 635 23.07 -54.18 -28.48
N ASP A 636 22.05 -54.41 -29.30
CA ASP A 636 20.71 -54.77 -28.80
C ASP A 636 20.59 -56.27 -28.46
N GLU A 637 19.42 -56.69 -27.97
CA GLU A 637 19.20 -58.08 -27.51
C GLU A 637 19.09 -59.11 -28.65
N GLU A 638 19.10 -58.67 -29.93
CA GLU A 638 19.05 -59.56 -31.11
C GLU A 638 20.37 -59.56 -31.92
N GLY A 639 21.24 -58.57 -31.73
CA GLY A 639 22.69 -58.68 -32.00
C GLY A 639 23.26 -57.77 -33.08
N GLU A 640 22.51 -56.77 -33.58
CA GLU A 640 23.03 -55.79 -34.53
C GLU A 640 23.42 -54.45 -33.87
N VAL A 641 24.09 -53.58 -34.64
CA VAL A 641 24.65 -52.31 -34.17
C VAL A 641 24.27 -51.20 -35.15
N ILE A 642 23.39 -50.30 -34.71
CA ILE A 642 22.90 -49.16 -35.51
C ILE A 642 23.69 -47.91 -35.14
N VAL A 643 24.10 -47.14 -36.15
CA VAL A 643 24.74 -45.82 -35.99
C VAL A 643 23.82 -44.76 -36.59
N VAL A 644 23.54 -43.72 -35.81
CA VAL A 644 22.82 -42.52 -36.27
C VAL A 644 23.77 -41.33 -36.18
N GLN A 645 23.87 -40.55 -37.25
CA GLN A 645 24.62 -39.31 -37.30
C GLN A 645 23.64 -38.14 -37.32
N ASP A 646 23.91 -37.11 -36.52
CA ASP A 646 23.19 -35.83 -36.58
C ASP A 646 24.15 -34.74 -37.06
N THR A 647 23.72 -33.92 -38.00
CA THR A 647 24.57 -32.92 -38.68
C THR A 647 24.02 -31.51 -38.48
N MET A 648 24.79 -30.66 -37.80
CA MET A 648 24.54 -29.22 -37.74
C MET A 648 25.34 -28.48 -38.82
N GLU A 649 24.68 -27.60 -39.57
CA GLU A 649 25.34 -26.57 -40.40
C GLU A 649 25.13 -25.17 -39.79
N GLN A 650 26.08 -24.25 -40.04
CA GLN A 650 26.04 -22.87 -39.56
C GLN A 650 25.99 -21.86 -40.72
N GLN A 651 25.06 -20.91 -40.64
CA GLN A 651 25.04 -19.58 -41.29
C GLN A 651 23.79 -18.82 -40.77
N GLY A 652 23.76 -17.48 -40.64
CA GLY A 652 24.86 -16.52 -40.73
C GLY A 652 24.39 -15.07 -40.98
N ASN A 653 24.58 -14.18 -39.99
CA ASN A 653 24.67 -12.70 -40.08
C ASN A 653 23.38 -11.83 -40.17
N GLN A 654 23.46 -10.62 -39.56
CA GLN A 654 22.72 -9.34 -39.77
C GLN A 654 21.21 -9.36 -40.16
N ASP A 655 20.26 -8.73 -39.45
CA ASP A 655 20.16 -7.30 -39.06
C ASP A 655 19.08 -7.06 -37.97
N ASN A 656 19.07 -5.90 -37.30
CA ASN A 656 18.03 -5.52 -36.31
C ASN A 656 17.79 -3.99 -36.17
N PRO A 657 16.62 -3.45 -36.56
CA PRO A 657 16.25 -2.05 -36.32
C PRO A 657 15.30 -1.87 -35.12
N SER A 658 15.68 -0.99 -34.20
CA SER A 658 14.83 -0.52 -33.09
C SER A 658 13.65 0.32 -33.57
N TRP A 659 12.49 0.20 -32.91
CA TRP A 659 11.35 1.11 -33.09
C TRP A 659 11.05 1.91 -31.82
N ASN A 660 11.19 3.23 -31.94
CA ASN A 660 10.57 4.26 -31.10
C ASN A 660 9.53 5.01 -31.97
N GLU A 661 9.02 6.16 -31.50
CA GLU A 661 8.09 7.09 -32.19
C GLU A 661 6.61 6.65 -32.24
N GLU A 662 5.61 7.54 -32.15
CA GLU A 662 5.54 8.86 -31.48
C GLU A 662 4.06 9.27 -31.28
N GLU A 663 3.78 10.37 -30.57
CA GLU A 663 2.44 10.98 -30.55
C GLU A 663 2.11 11.63 -31.91
N THR A 664 0.91 11.41 -32.45
CA THR A 664 0.40 12.23 -33.58
C THR A 664 -1.02 12.76 -33.34
N HIS A 665 -1.11 13.94 -32.75
CA HIS A 665 -2.32 14.76 -32.79
C HIS A 665 -2.58 15.28 -34.22
N SER A 666 -3.71 14.92 -34.82
CA SER A 666 -4.18 15.54 -36.07
C SER A 666 -5.03 16.79 -35.79
N ASN A 667 -4.69 17.91 -36.44
CA ASN A 667 -5.40 19.19 -36.26
C ASN A 667 -6.62 19.31 -37.18
N LEU A 668 -7.75 19.73 -36.62
CA LEU A 668 -8.86 20.33 -37.35
C LEU A 668 -8.98 21.84 -37.05
N LYS A 669 -7.92 22.57 -37.48
CA LYS A 669 -7.77 24.04 -37.59
C LYS A 669 -7.71 24.87 -36.30
#